data_AF-A0A2G6ND01-F1
#
_entry.id   AF-A0A2G6ND01-F1
#
_cell.length_a   1.000
_cell.length_b   1.000
_cell.length_c   1.000
_cell.angle_alpha   90.00
_cell.angle_beta   90.00
_cell.angle_gamma   90.00
#
_symmetry.space_group_name_H-M   'P 1'
#
loop_
_entity.id
_entity.type
_entity.pdbx_description
1 polymer ?
#
loop_
_entity_poly.entity_id
_entity_poly.type
_entity_poly.pdbx_seq_one_letter_code
_entity_poly.pdbx_strand_id
1 'polypeptide(L)'
;MRCSIPWYPCGKSAAREKTMRVPNKTLYDASRVRLGGLTTDLNTVNGVLASGKRINNLSDDPIGLTQVLNIKHVQANLEQMERNTVLGKNWLMGGESSLTSFNDQVLEIKTLTSQLINATVGETQRQDAVARIQGTIQQLVDLANTQVGGDFVFGGTRTDKPPFVYNRGTETETVTYEGNDTPFRIKFTEDTTLEIGRNGYETFWEDTLEVNTTNNTIMFMEDTGEGSLSQKIITATIPYGVYDKSSLETLVENVMNEASAEQGYGVVYEVVYNEAEKTYTIRQDGTDDRYVRTTMKWDSAGEAHLKNVGVSSNIDPADVNVVVRNKSALTLATPEPYGSDPMRFTWDAHANAWHVDNNPGYFMTSTLAGTAEYLAIDFSDDGQPDIEIRFQQPLTETGDYIEFDIVPAFGDHSIGSDLGFTGDRVIAPVASDNAAEFITDITIDATNQRIDFEEVNAAGVSTGILTAAIPAATYTDMDVLAAAIEGAIEAESVASGNSIDYTVVYDPEHSRFSIRETGTALNTFCLCWNTGPSGGLGGAGDILGFQPVDDRVTYPVSDTFTAAVISIDSNNNRLEFEEIDGAGVSSGPISVLVPTGEYRNVNDLALAIETEMNAASVNGVTYAVGYDAATRRFTIEDSGPVLNELHLLWRTGPFAEHSIGETLGFTAAADAAAAGVTSYTGDHDTVLMTFDAENNVIDFQEVDRDGITTENLKALIPEGAYTNMADVAAAIETSLRSASAAAGNGVMYAVSYDAVSGLFSIKGNAPEISAFHMRWATGPGFADGAARTLGFDRSSDDAVVFAQSDAPVVSLTVDASNNKLDFKEIIHGETEDIVCELTAAVPAGNYASYDALAAAIEQAMEAESRDNGNQVNYSVTYDPDTRKFSFKETGDTLGAFSLLWETGLNRDTATGGTGEAIGRLLGFDPKDDTWLPSTSSRKAEWGIFQTLIDLKGYLNNDDVDGLERSLGRLDANFAHLSSVISDNGVKYNRLDIQEQIRVEMDLSLTERRSTLEDADYVEAIMELQTTQLAYEASLNASSKLLKMSLMDYM
;
A
#
# COMPACT_ATOMS: atom_id res chain seq x y z
N MET A 1 67.93 59.44 -50.71
CA MET A 1 68.90 60.12 -51.61
C MET A 1 68.59 61.60 -51.53
N ARG A 2 69.41 62.42 -50.85
CA ARG A 2 70.50 63.25 -51.44
C ARG A 2 70.02 63.93 -52.72
N CYS A 3 70.14 65.22 -52.96
CA CYS A 3 71.10 66.23 -52.52
C CYS A 3 70.52 67.56 -53.05
N SER A 4 70.53 68.64 -52.27
CA SER A 4 71.58 69.66 -52.36
C SER A 4 71.52 70.51 -53.64
N ILE A 5 71.12 71.75 -53.40
CA ILE A 5 71.50 72.96 -54.14
C ILE A 5 72.94 72.86 -54.67
N PRO A 6 73.19 73.32 -55.91
CA PRO A 6 74.42 74.04 -56.20
C PRO A 6 74.13 75.44 -56.76
N TRP A 7 74.80 76.41 -56.13
CA TRP A 7 75.10 77.74 -56.66
C TRP A 7 75.99 77.69 -57.92
N TYR A 8 75.92 78.74 -58.75
CA TYR A 8 76.98 79.43 -59.55
C TYR A 8 76.41 79.96 -60.89
N PRO A 9 77.05 80.93 -61.59
CA PRO A 9 77.41 82.30 -61.23
C PRO A 9 76.76 83.35 -62.15
N CYS A 10 76.92 84.62 -61.76
CA CYS A 10 76.70 85.81 -62.58
C CYS A 10 77.46 85.73 -63.93
N GLY A 11 76.71 85.68 -65.02
CA GLY A 11 77.21 85.85 -66.39
C GLY A 11 76.27 86.77 -67.15
N LYS A 12 76.61 88.06 -67.23
CA LYS A 12 75.92 89.05 -68.05
C LYS A 12 75.89 88.59 -69.50
N SER A 13 74.74 88.13 -69.97
CA SER A 13 74.31 88.36 -71.34
C SER A 13 72.92 88.98 -71.24
N ALA A 14 72.88 90.31 -71.37
CA ALA A 14 71.64 91.05 -71.57
C ALA A 14 71.14 90.77 -72.99
N ALA A 15 70.79 89.52 -73.27
CA ALA A 15 69.84 89.23 -74.32
C ALA A 15 68.51 89.71 -73.76
N ARG A 16 67.96 90.79 -74.35
CA ARG A 16 66.59 91.24 -74.11
C ARG A 16 65.67 90.04 -74.31
N GLU A 17 65.38 89.31 -73.24
CA GLU A 17 64.15 88.57 -73.11
C GLU A 17 63.08 89.60 -73.42
N LYS A 18 62.37 89.40 -74.53
CA LYS A 18 61.32 90.30 -75.00
C LYS A 18 60.23 90.25 -73.94
N THR A 19 60.43 91.01 -72.88
CA THR A 19 59.60 91.07 -71.71
C THR A 19 58.27 91.60 -72.23
N MET A 20 57.28 90.72 -72.25
CA MET A 20 55.92 91.09 -72.59
C MET A 20 55.56 92.28 -71.68
N ARG A 21 54.99 93.36 -72.25
CA ARG A 21 54.60 94.55 -71.47
C ARG A 21 53.75 94.09 -70.27
N VAL A 22 53.92 94.67 -69.08
CA VAL A 22 53.17 94.26 -67.86
C VAL A 22 51.66 94.11 -68.13
N PRO A 23 50.98 95.03 -68.86
CA PRO A 23 49.58 94.83 -69.26
C PRO A 23 49.33 93.62 -70.19
N ASN A 24 50.21 93.35 -71.15
CA ASN A 24 50.10 92.20 -72.06
C ASN A 24 50.39 90.88 -71.34
N LYS A 25 51.34 90.88 -70.40
CA LYS A 25 51.60 89.75 -69.51
C LYS A 25 50.37 89.47 -68.64
N THR A 26 49.77 90.50 -68.05
CA THR A 26 48.52 90.37 -67.28
C THR A 26 47.35 89.87 -68.13
N LEU A 27 47.21 90.34 -69.38
CA LEU A 27 46.18 89.86 -70.31
C LEU A 27 46.41 88.41 -70.74
N TYR A 28 47.65 88.03 -71.01
CA TYR A 28 48.04 86.66 -71.33
C TYR A 28 47.85 85.73 -70.13
N ASP A 29 48.26 86.13 -68.93
CA ASP A 29 48.05 85.38 -67.69
C ASP A 29 46.55 85.25 -67.38
N ALA A 30 45.74 86.31 -67.59
CA ALA A 30 44.29 86.26 -67.47
C ALA A 30 43.65 85.31 -68.51
N SER A 31 44.14 85.29 -69.75
CA SER A 31 43.72 84.34 -70.79
C SER A 31 44.11 82.91 -70.42
N ARG A 32 45.32 82.68 -69.90
CA ARG A 32 45.78 81.36 -69.44
C ARG A 32 44.95 80.85 -68.28
N VAL A 33 44.62 81.69 -67.31
CA VAL A 33 43.71 81.35 -66.19
C VAL A 33 42.32 81.01 -66.73
N ARG A 34 41.79 81.78 -67.69
CA ARG A 34 40.49 81.49 -68.34
C ARG A 34 40.51 80.19 -69.14
N LEU A 35 41.56 79.93 -69.92
CA LEU A 35 41.72 78.67 -70.65
C LEU A 35 41.91 77.49 -69.70
N GLY A 36 42.63 77.67 -68.58
CA GLY A 36 42.74 76.67 -67.52
C GLY A 36 41.39 76.37 -66.87
N GLY A 37 40.59 77.42 -66.58
CA GLY A 37 39.22 77.30 -66.11
C GLY A 37 38.34 76.52 -67.08
N LEU A 38 38.25 76.97 -68.33
CA LEU A 38 37.46 76.30 -69.38
C LEU A 38 37.94 74.86 -69.68
N THR A 39 39.24 74.57 -69.57
CA THR A 39 39.74 73.19 -69.68
C THR A 39 39.23 72.33 -68.52
N THR A 40 39.16 72.90 -67.32
CA THR A 40 38.63 72.22 -66.13
C THR A 40 37.13 72.02 -66.28
N ASP A 41 36.39 73.05 -66.69
CA ASP A 41 34.94 72.99 -66.94
C ASP A 41 34.61 71.95 -68.03
N LEU A 42 35.37 71.93 -69.13
CA LEU A 42 35.24 70.89 -70.17
C LEU A 42 35.49 69.49 -69.62
N ASN A 43 36.50 69.29 -68.79
CA ASN A 43 36.77 67.99 -68.19
C ASN A 43 35.68 67.58 -67.20
N THR A 44 35.12 68.53 -66.44
CA THR A 44 34.01 68.30 -65.52
C THR A 44 32.74 67.89 -66.28
N VAL A 45 32.33 68.65 -67.30
CA VAL A 45 31.13 68.34 -68.09
C VAL A 45 31.31 67.04 -68.89
N ASN A 46 32.50 66.79 -69.46
CA ASN A 46 32.80 65.49 -70.07
C ASN A 46 32.75 64.36 -69.04
N GLY A 47 33.17 64.60 -67.80
CA GLY A 47 33.07 63.66 -66.69
C GLY A 47 31.62 63.31 -66.34
N VAL A 48 30.76 64.33 -66.21
CA VAL A 48 29.31 64.17 -65.95
C VAL A 48 28.62 63.43 -67.10
N LEU A 49 28.93 63.77 -68.35
CA LEU A 49 28.38 63.09 -69.53
C LEU A 49 28.88 61.64 -69.67
N ALA A 50 30.14 61.37 -69.31
CA ALA A 50 30.71 60.03 -69.37
C ALA A 50 30.22 59.14 -68.23
N SER A 51 30.05 59.69 -67.02
CA SER A 51 29.57 58.94 -65.86
C SER A 51 28.05 58.83 -65.81
N GLY A 52 27.34 59.72 -66.51
CA GLY A 52 25.89 59.87 -66.43
C GLY A 52 25.40 60.42 -65.09
N LYS A 53 26.32 60.91 -64.25
CA LYS A 53 26.03 61.35 -62.88
C LYS A 53 26.41 62.80 -62.68
N ARG A 54 25.51 63.55 -62.05
CA ARG A 54 25.73 64.92 -61.60
C ARG A 54 26.78 65.02 -60.48
N ILE A 55 26.80 64.02 -59.58
CA ILE A 55 27.72 63.98 -58.44
C ILE A 55 28.75 62.87 -58.65
N ASN A 56 30.01 63.23 -58.91
CA ASN A 56 31.10 62.27 -59.11
C ASN A 56 32.15 62.31 -57.98
N ASN A 57 32.38 63.49 -57.41
CA ASN A 57 33.34 63.72 -56.33
C ASN A 57 32.66 64.42 -55.14
N LEU A 58 33.27 64.31 -53.95
CA LEU A 58 32.81 65.03 -52.74
C LEU A 58 32.79 66.56 -52.93
N SER A 59 33.62 67.10 -53.81
CA SER A 59 33.67 68.54 -54.11
C SER A 59 32.46 69.06 -54.89
N ASP A 60 31.72 68.19 -55.57
CA ASP A 60 30.67 68.60 -56.52
C ASP A 60 29.38 69.01 -55.78
N ASP A 61 28.98 68.20 -54.78
CA ASP A 61 27.83 68.47 -53.91
C ASP A 61 27.96 67.68 -52.59
N PRO A 62 28.60 68.22 -51.53
CA PRO A 62 28.77 67.51 -50.27
C PRO A 62 27.44 67.12 -49.59
N ILE A 63 26.39 67.94 -49.74
CA ILE A 63 25.09 67.71 -49.10
C ILE A 63 24.32 66.65 -49.88
N GLY A 64 24.22 66.79 -51.21
CA GLY A 64 23.61 65.80 -52.09
C GLY A 64 24.30 64.44 -52.00
N LEU A 65 25.64 64.42 -51.91
CA LEU A 65 26.39 63.16 -51.76
C LEU A 65 26.08 62.44 -50.45
N THR A 66 25.97 63.14 -49.31
CA THR A 66 25.58 62.49 -48.04
C THR A 66 24.19 61.88 -48.09
N GLN A 67 23.23 62.54 -48.76
CA GLN A 67 21.89 61.99 -48.97
C GLN A 67 21.92 60.75 -49.88
N VAL A 68 22.66 60.80 -50.98
CA VAL A 68 22.84 59.65 -51.90
C VAL A 68 23.51 58.48 -51.20
N LEU A 69 24.54 58.72 -50.37
CA LEU A 69 25.21 57.67 -49.60
C LEU A 69 24.29 57.05 -48.54
N ASN A 70 23.49 57.85 -47.84
CA ASN A 70 22.49 57.34 -46.90
C ASN A 70 21.43 56.50 -47.63
N ILE A 71 20.94 56.95 -48.79
CA ILE A 71 20.00 56.18 -49.60
C ILE A 71 20.64 54.85 -50.04
N LYS A 72 21.87 54.87 -50.56
CA LYS A 72 22.61 53.66 -50.96
C LYS A 72 22.80 52.69 -49.78
N HIS A 73 23.07 53.21 -48.58
CA HIS A 73 23.17 52.39 -47.37
C HIS A 73 21.83 51.72 -47.04
N VAL A 74 20.72 52.47 -47.07
CA VAL A 74 19.38 51.91 -46.85
C VAL A 74 19.05 50.86 -47.91
N GLN A 75 19.35 51.12 -49.19
CA GLN A 75 19.15 50.15 -50.27
C GLN A 75 19.97 48.87 -50.07
N ALA A 76 21.24 48.97 -49.67
CA ALA A 76 22.06 47.81 -49.35
C ALA A 76 21.48 46.98 -48.17
N ASN A 77 20.89 47.64 -47.18
CA ASN A 77 20.16 46.97 -46.10
C ASN A 77 18.89 46.28 -46.62
N LEU A 78 18.12 46.93 -47.51
CA LEU A 78 16.94 46.33 -48.15
C LEU A 78 17.32 45.11 -49.00
N GLU A 79 18.42 45.16 -49.75
CA GLU A 79 18.93 44.00 -50.52
C GLU A 79 19.32 42.82 -49.61
N GLN A 80 19.89 43.08 -48.43
CA GLN A 80 20.16 42.02 -47.45
C GLN A 80 18.86 41.44 -46.88
N MET A 81 17.86 42.29 -46.60
CA MET A 81 16.53 41.84 -46.18
C MET A 81 15.83 41.02 -47.27
N GLU A 82 15.97 41.39 -48.54
CA GLU A 82 15.46 40.60 -49.67
C GLU A 82 16.05 39.19 -49.67
N ARG A 83 17.39 39.07 -49.56
CA ARG A 83 18.04 37.76 -49.47
C ARG A 83 17.52 36.93 -48.30
N ASN A 84 17.35 37.56 -47.13
CA ASN A 84 16.82 36.89 -45.94
C ASN A 84 15.35 36.47 -46.12
N THR A 85 14.50 37.33 -46.71
CA THR A 85 13.09 37.05 -46.97
C THR A 85 12.91 35.95 -48.02
N VAL A 86 13.70 35.96 -49.09
CA VAL A 86 13.70 34.88 -50.11
C VAL A 86 14.13 33.56 -49.47
N LEU A 87 15.18 33.56 -48.64
CA LEU A 87 15.58 32.39 -47.87
C LEU A 87 14.41 31.90 -47.00
N GLY A 88 13.75 32.80 -46.26
CA GLY A 88 12.62 32.45 -45.41
C GLY A 88 11.41 31.90 -46.15
N LYS A 89 11.05 32.49 -47.29
CA LYS A 89 9.97 32.00 -48.14
C LYS A 89 10.27 30.60 -48.69
N ASN A 90 11.48 30.38 -49.20
CA ASN A 90 11.90 29.06 -49.69
C ASN A 90 11.93 28.01 -48.57
N TRP A 91 12.38 28.39 -47.37
CA TRP A 91 12.37 27.53 -46.19
C TRP A 91 10.95 27.13 -45.78
N LEU A 92 10.05 28.11 -45.64
CA LEU A 92 8.66 27.87 -45.28
C LEU A 92 7.91 27.05 -46.34
N MET A 93 8.10 27.35 -47.64
CA MET A 93 7.49 26.59 -48.73
C MET A 93 7.99 25.14 -48.79
N GLY A 94 9.29 24.92 -48.57
CA GLY A 94 9.87 23.57 -48.53
C GLY A 94 9.31 22.75 -47.35
N GLY A 95 9.22 23.37 -46.17
CA GLY A 95 8.61 22.76 -45.00
C GLY A 95 7.12 22.47 -45.20
N GLU A 96 6.35 23.44 -45.72
CA GLU A 96 4.91 23.30 -45.98
C GLU A 96 4.63 22.16 -46.98
N SER A 97 5.33 22.13 -48.13
CA SER A 97 5.17 21.07 -49.12
C SER A 97 5.47 19.68 -48.55
N SER A 98 6.46 19.59 -47.66
CA SER A 98 6.79 18.35 -46.96
C SER A 98 5.66 17.94 -46.01
N LEU A 99 5.15 18.86 -45.19
CA LEU A 99 4.07 18.59 -44.24
C LEU A 99 2.75 18.25 -44.93
N THR A 100 2.43 18.89 -46.07
CA THR A 100 1.25 18.52 -46.87
C THR A 100 1.36 17.09 -47.39
N SER A 101 2.51 16.74 -47.98
CA SER A 101 2.75 15.37 -48.46
C SER A 101 2.70 14.34 -47.32
N PHE A 102 3.20 14.73 -46.14
CA PHE A 102 3.14 13.93 -44.92
C PHE A 102 1.68 13.69 -44.48
N ASN A 103 0.86 14.74 -44.44
CA ASN A 103 -0.57 14.64 -44.10
C ASN A 103 -1.36 13.76 -45.08
N ASP A 104 -1.05 13.84 -46.38
CA ASP A 104 -1.69 12.99 -47.39
C ASP A 104 -1.39 11.50 -47.15
N GLN A 105 -0.15 11.17 -46.76
CA GLN A 105 0.24 9.79 -46.40
C GLN A 105 -0.45 9.33 -45.11
N VAL A 106 -0.58 10.18 -44.09
CA VAL A 106 -1.32 9.87 -42.86
C VAL A 106 -2.80 9.63 -43.17
N LEU A 107 -3.42 10.43 -44.04
CA LEU A 107 -4.81 10.24 -44.46
C LEU A 107 -5.03 8.91 -45.20
N GLU A 108 -4.06 8.49 -46.01
CA GLU A 108 -4.07 7.18 -46.68
C GLU A 108 -4.04 6.03 -45.66
N ILE A 109 -3.19 6.12 -44.64
CA ILE A 109 -3.13 5.14 -43.55
C ILE A 109 -4.44 5.12 -42.76
N LYS A 110 -5.01 6.28 -42.41
CA LYS A 110 -6.30 6.34 -41.71
C LYS A 110 -7.39 5.62 -42.48
N THR A 111 -7.46 5.86 -43.80
CA THR A 111 -8.43 5.19 -44.67
C THR A 111 -8.22 3.68 -44.68
N LEU A 112 -6.96 3.23 -44.72
CA LEU A 112 -6.61 1.81 -44.63
C LEU A 112 -7.02 1.21 -43.27
N THR A 113 -6.69 1.86 -42.17
CA THR A 113 -7.04 1.42 -40.80
C THR A 113 -8.55 1.31 -40.65
N SER A 114 -9.34 2.31 -41.09
CA SER A 114 -10.80 2.24 -41.05
C SER A 114 -11.37 1.08 -41.89
N GLN A 115 -10.72 0.71 -43.00
CA GLN A 115 -11.13 -0.46 -43.79
C GLN A 115 -10.82 -1.77 -43.06
N LEU A 116 -9.70 -1.84 -42.35
CA LEU A 116 -9.27 -3.03 -41.61
C LEU A 116 -10.13 -3.28 -40.36
N ILE A 117 -10.61 -2.23 -39.70
CA ILE A 117 -11.54 -2.34 -38.55
C ILE A 117 -12.88 -2.97 -38.96
N ASN A 118 -13.42 -2.60 -40.13
CA ASN A 118 -14.77 -2.99 -40.55
C ASN A 118 -14.86 -4.33 -41.31
N ALA A 119 -13.71 -4.92 -41.68
CA ALA A 119 -13.67 -6.12 -42.52
C ALA A 119 -13.26 -7.35 -41.71
N THR A 120 -13.80 -8.52 -42.05
CA THR A 120 -13.18 -9.79 -41.64
C THR A 120 -11.88 -9.96 -42.43
N VAL A 121 -10.75 -9.49 -41.88
CA VAL A 121 -9.45 -9.48 -42.56
C VAL A 121 -8.76 -10.83 -42.37
N GLY A 122 -8.31 -11.45 -43.46
CA GLY A 122 -7.49 -12.67 -43.37
C GLY A 122 -6.01 -12.37 -43.07
N GLU A 123 -5.29 -13.33 -42.50
CA GLU A 123 -3.87 -13.18 -42.13
C GLU A 123 -2.98 -12.61 -43.26
N THR A 124 -3.15 -13.08 -44.50
CA THR A 124 -2.38 -12.56 -45.65
C THR A 124 -2.64 -11.07 -45.90
N GLN A 125 -3.89 -10.62 -45.76
CA GLN A 125 -4.25 -9.21 -45.97
C GLN A 125 -3.71 -8.32 -44.85
N ARG A 126 -3.64 -8.81 -43.61
CA ARG A 126 -2.99 -8.10 -42.49
C ARG A 126 -1.49 -7.94 -42.73
N GLN A 127 -0.81 -9.02 -43.14
CA GLN A 127 0.64 -8.96 -43.46
C GLN A 127 0.95 -8.00 -44.62
N ASP A 128 0.07 -7.93 -45.63
CA ASP A 128 0.20 -6.95 -46.72
C ASP A 128 0.01 -5.50 -46.22
N ALA A 129 -0.94 -5.27 -45.29
CA ALA A 129 -1.16 -3.97 -44.68
C ALA A 129 0.03 -3.54 -43.80
N VAL A 130 0.59 -4.46 -43.01
CA VAL A 130 1.81 -4.28 -42.22
C VAL A 130 2.98 -3.86 -43.11
N ALA A 131 3.18 -4.55 -44.24
CA ALA A 131 4.24 -4.21 -45.20
C ALA A 131 4.05 -2.82 -45.83
N ARG A 132 2.78 -2.41 -46.07
CA ARG A 132 2.46 -1.07 -46.58
C ARG A 132 2.76 0.02 -45.55
N ILE A 133 2.27 -0.13 -44.32
CA ILE A 133 2.53 0.82 -43.22
C ILE A 133 4.03 0.97 -42.98
N GLN A 134 4.76 -0.15 -42.99
CA GLN A 134 6.22 -0.18 -42.88
C GLN A 134 6.92 0.65 -43.98
N GLY A 135 6.45 0.55 -45.22
CA GLY A 135 6.95 1.36 -46.34
C GLY A 135 6.64 2.84 -46.16
N THR A 136 5.44 3.16 -45.67
CA THR A 136 5.02 4.55 -45.41
C THR A 136 5.82 5.18 -44.28
N ILE A 137 6.13 4.47 -43.19
CA ILE A 137 7.00 4.99 -42.12
C ILE A 137 8.33 5.49 -42.69
N GLN A 138 8.97 4.72 -43.58
CA GLN A 138 10.22 5.15 -44.23
C GLN A 138 10.02 6.41 -45.07
N GLN A 139 8.93 6.49 -45.84
CA GLN A 139 8.63 7.68 -46.66
C GLN A 139 8.37 8.91 -45.78
N LEU A 140 7.69 8.75 -44.65
CA LEU A 140 7.44 9.82 -43.69
C LEU A 140 8.74 10.32 -43.04
N VAL A 141 9.67 9.42 -42.72
CA VAL A 141 11.02 9.79 -42.23
C VAL A 141 11.80 10.56 -43.29
N ASP A 142 11.72 10.14 -44.56
CA ASP A 142 12.37 10.85 -45.66
C ASP A 142 11.79 12.26 -45.86
N LEU A 143 10.46 12.42 -45.73
CA LEU A 143 9.79 13.72 -45.73
C LEU A 143 10.20 14.57 -44.51
N ALA A 144 10.25 13.99 -43.32
CA ALA A 144 10.71 14.68 -42.11
C ALA A 144 12.19 15.09 -42.18
N ASN A 145 12.97 14.47 -43.08
CA ASN A 145 14.35 14.83 -43.43
C ASN A 145 14.46 15.74 -44.68
N THR A 146 13.41 16.47 -45.04
CA THR A 146 13.43 17.40 -46.19
C THR A 146 14.50 18.48 -46.02
N GLN A 147 15.21 18.76 -47.13
CA GLN A 147 16.26 19.78 -47.21
C GLN A 147 15.85 20.96 -48.08
N VAL A 148 16.24 22.16 -47.65
CA VAL A 148 16.15 23.39 -48.44
C VAL A 148 17.54 24.01 -48.52
N GLY A 149 18.11 24.10 -49.73
CA GLY A 149 19.45 24.68 -49.91
C GLY A 149 20.61 23.85 -49.33
N GLY A 150 20.37 22.57 -49.02
CA GLY A 150 21.34 21.66 -48.39
C GLY A 150 21.22 21.58 -46.86
N ASP A 151 20.36 22.40 -46.27
CA ASP A 151 20.07 22.44 -44.83
C ASP A 151 18.76 21.73 -44.51
N PHE A 152 18.72 20.97 -43.42
CA PHE A 152 17.51 20.25 -42.99
C PHE A 152 16.48 21.18 -42.32
N VAL A 153 15.23 21.13 -42.80
CA VAL A 153 14.17 22.09 -42.42
C VAL A 153 13.67 21.90 -40.98
N PHE A 154 13.65 20.66 -40.50
CA PHE A 154 13.10 20.25 -39.20
C PHE A 154 14.17 19.97 -38.14
N GLY A 155 15.44 20.35 -38.36
CA GLY A 155 16.54 20.12 -37.41
C GLY A 155 16.75 21.22 -36.37
N GLY A 156 15.87 22.23 -36.31
CA GLY A 156 16.08 23.43 -35.50
C GLY A 156 17.22 24.29 -36.05
N THR A 157 18.26 24.53 -35.24
CA THR A 157 19.51 25.19 -35.69
C THR A 157 20.62 24.21 -36.07
N ARG A 158 20.42 22.90 -35.84
CA ARG A 158 21.32 21.83 -36.30
C ARG A 158 20.89 21.36 -37.68
N THR A 159 21.22 22.15 -38.70
CA THR A 159 20.77 21.91 -40.08
C THR A 159 21.74 21.08 -40.92
N ASP A 160 22.89 20.69 -40.36
CA ASP A 160 24.01 20.02 -41.03
C ASP A 160 23.92 18.49 -41.02
N LYS A 161 22.98 17.93 -40.24
CA LYS A 161 22.77 16.48 -40.10
C LYS A 161 21.29 16.10 -40.23
N PRO A 162 20.97 14.90 -40.74
CA PRO A 162 19.60 14.41 -40.79
C PRO A 162 18.98 14.41 -39.39
N PRO A 163 17.87 15.13 -39.16
CA PRO A 163 17.25 15.19 -37.83
C PRO A 163 16.54 13.90 -37.42
N PHE A 164 16.06 13.08 -38.36
CA PHE A 164 15.34 11.84 -38.04
C PHE A 164 16.11 10.61 -38.49
N VAL A 165 16.34 9.69 -37.56
CA VAL A 165 16.98 8.40 -37.83
C VAL A 165 15.99 7.29 -37.49
N TYR A 166 15.68 6.46 -38.48
CA TYR A 166 14.84 5.29 -38.30
C TYR A 166 15.67 4.06 -37.94
N ASN A 167 15.53 3.59 -36.70
CA ASN A 167 16.28 2.45 -36.16
C ASN A 167 15.44 1.17 -36.31
N ARG A 168 15.83 0.33 -37.28
CA ARG A 168 15.14 -0.92 -37.64
C ARG A 168 15.84 -2.19 -37.13
N GLY A 169 16.78 -2.07 -36.18
CA GLY A 169 17.70 -3.17 -35.81
C GLY A 169 17.80 -3.50 -34.32
N THR A 170 17.13 -2.73 -33.45
CA THR A 170 17.02 -2.99 -32.01
C THR A 170 15.75 -3.81 -31.72
N GLU A 171 15.66 -4.44 -30.54
CA GLU A 171 14.48 -5.25 -30.13
C GLU A 171 13.15 -4.47 -30.24
N THR A 172 13.20 -3.14 -30.28
CA THR A 172 12.08 -2.24 -30.59
C THR A 172 12.42 -1.31 -31.76
N GLU A 173 11.50 -1.18 -32.72
CA GLU A 173 11.60 -0.19 -33.79
C GLU A 173 11.31 1.21 -33.25
N THR A 174 12.16 2.19 -33.57
CA THR A 174 12.01 3.57 -33.09
C THR A 174 12.47 4.58 -34.13
N VAL A 175 11.88 5.79 -34.10
CA VAL A 175 12.37 6.95 -34.83
C VAL A 175 12.96 7.92 -33.83
N THR A 176 14.25 8.23 -33.97
CA THR A 176 14.97 9.12 -33.05
C THR A 176 15.18 10.49 -33.67
N TYR A 177 15.02 11.54 -32.86
CA TYR A 177 15.27 12.92 -33.25
C TYR A 177 16.65 13.39 -32.74
N GLU A 178 17.54 13.77 -33.65
CA GLU A 178 18.91 14.25 -33.35
C GLU A 178 19.07 15.78 -33.52
N GLY A 179 17.98 16.51 -33.75
CA GLY A 179 17.98 17.97 -33.87
C GLY A 179 18.05 18.69 -32.53
N ASN A 180 17.73 19.98 -32.52
CA ASN A 180 17.57 20.75 -31.28
C ASN A 180 16.29 21.59 -31.28
N ASP A 181 15.95 22.14 -30.12
CA ASP A 181 14.65 22.81 -29.91
C ASP A 181 14.69 24.30 -30.25
N THR A 182 15.85 24.82 -30.66
CA THR A 182 16.03 26.22 -31.01
C THR A 182 15.50 26.51 -32.43
N PRO A 183 14.53 27.41 -32.61
CA PRO A 183 14.00 27.72 -33.93
C PRO A 183 15.00 28.57 -34.75
N PHE A 184 15.09 28.28 -36.05
CA PHE A 184 15.87 29.10 -36.99
C PHE A 184 15.14 30.44 -37.22
N ARG A 185 15.87 31.56 -37.06
CA ARG A 185 15.34 32.92 -37.17
C ARG A 185 16.01 33.67 -38.30
N ILE A 186 15.22 34.43 -39.05
CA ILE A 186 15.73 35.40 -40.03
C ILE A 186 15.37 36.82 -39.63
N LYS A 187 16.25 37.75 -39.96
CA LYS A 187 15.98 39.18 -39.83
C LYS A 187 15.35 39.68 -41.13
N PHE A 188 14.10 40.13 -41.07
CA PHE A 188 13.35 40.59 -42.25
C PHE A 188 13.00 42.09 -42.20
N THR A 189 13.17 42.74 -41.03
CA THR A 189 13.23 44.22 -40.91
C THR A 189 14.42 44.65 -40.03
N GLU A 190 14.62 45.95 -39.84
CA GLU A 190 15.79 46.47 -39.12
C GLU A 190 15.83 46.07 -37.64
N ASP A 191 14.68 45.86 -37.01
CA ASP A 191 14.57 45.55 -35.58
C ASP A 191 13.81 44.25 -35.29
N THR A 192 13.26 43.58 -36.31
CA THR A 192 12.44 42.38 -36.09
C THR A 192 13.00 41.14 -36.77
N THR A 193 12.97 40.04 -36.02
CA THR A 193 13.28 38.69 -36.50
C THR A 193 12.01 37.87 -36.58
N LEU A 194 11.91 37.00 -37.59
CA LEU A 194 10.85 36.01 -37.71
C LEU A 194 11.44 34.61 -37.53
N GLU A 195 10.79 33.80 -36.72
CA GLU A 195 11.07 32.36 -36.64
C GLU A 195 10.49 31.68 -37.88
N ILE A 196 11.36 31.03 -38.65
CA ILE A 196 11.00 30.29 -39.86
C ILE A 196 11.36 28.81 -39.76
N GLY A 197 12.31 28.43 -38.90
CA GLY A 197 12.59 27.03 -38.59
C GLY A 197 11.75 26.55 -37.43
N ARG A 198 11.31 25.29 -37.54
CA ARG A 198 10.68 24.53 -36.46
C ARG A 198 11.60 23.40 -36.05
N ASN A 199 11.56 23.03 -34.78
CA ASN A 199 12.16 21.78 -34.35
C ASN A 199 11.25 20.63 -34.80
N GLY A 200 11.86 19.49 -35.10
CA GLY A 200 11.16 18.31 -35.56
C GLY A 200 10.35 17.65 -34.45
N TYR A 201 10.79 17.78 -33.21
CA TYR A 201 10.12 17.21 -32.04
C TYR A 201 8.70 17.78 -31.86
N GLU A 202 8.53 19.09 -31.69
CA GLU A 202 7.23 19.79 -31.59
C GLU A 202 6.35 19.61 -32.84
N THR A 203 6.95 19.31 -34.00
CA THR A 203 6.22 19.13 -35.25
C THR A 203 5.60 17.73 -35.37
N PHE A 204 6.27 16.69 -34.89
CA PHE A 204 5.88 15.28 -35.11
C PHE A 204 5.66 14.46 -33.82
N TRP A 205 6.04 15.00 -32.66
CA TRP A 205 5.73 14.49 -31.33
C TRP A 205 4.77 15.45 -30.63
N GLU A 206 3.99 14.86 -29.73
CA GLU A 206 3.03 15.56 -28.89
C GLU A 206 3.52 15.47 -27.43
N ASP A 207 3.48 16.59 -26.72
CA ASP A 207 3.79 16.64 -25.28
C ASP A 207 2.58 16.30 -24.41
N THR A 208 1.40 16.22 -25.04
CA THR A 208 0.11 15.96 -24.39
C THR A 208 -0.63 14.82 -25.09
N LEU A 209 -1.34 14.01 -24.32
CA LEU A 209 -2.22 12.96 -24.81
C LEU A 209 -3.68 13.41 -24.71
N GLU A 210 -4.43 13.28 -25.80
CA GLU A 210 -5.89 13.40 -25.78
C GLU A 210 -6.50 12.07 -25.29
N VAL A 211 -7.17 12.13 -24.15
CA VAL A 211 -7.99 11.04 -23.61
C VAL A 211 -9.43 11.27 -24.06
N ASN A 212 -9.98 10.32 -24.81
CA ASN A 212 -11.34 10.36 -25.36
C ASN A 212 -11.99 8.98 -25.26
N THR A 213 -13.10 8.77 -25.96
CA THR A 213 -13.82 7.50 -25.94
C THR A 213 -13.01 6.30 -26.38
N THR A 214 -11.84 6.46 -27.01
CA THR A 214 -11.02 5.36 -27.53
C THR A 214 -9.91 4.91 -26.57
N ASN A 215 -9.53 5.72 -25.57
CA ASN A 215 -8.35 5.46 -24.72
C ASN A 215 -8.50 5.92 -23.26
N ASN A 216 -9.71 5.82 -22.70
CA ASN A 216 -10.03 6.33 -21.37
C ASN A 216 -10.20 5.29 -20.27
N THR A 217 -9.83 4.02 -20.46
CA THR A 217 -10.01 2.99 -19.43
C THR A 217 -8.69 2.38 -18.99
N ILE A 218 -8.66 1.92 -17.75
CA ILE A 218 -7.62 1.05 -17.21
C ILE A 218 -8.36 -0.15 -16.64
N MET A 219 -8.12 -1.33 -17.20
CA MET A 219 -8.67 -2.56 -16.68
C MET A 219 -7.58 -3.33 -15.95
N PHE A 220 -7.88 -3.79 -14.75
CA PHE A 220 -6.96 -4.57 -13.94
C PHE A 220 -7.73 -5.55 -13.07
N MET A 221 -7.08 -6.64 -12.68
CA MET A 221 -7.66 -7.69 -11.85
C MET A 221 -6.90 -7.73 -10.53
N GLU A 222 -7.60 -7.67 -9.41
CA GLU A 222 -7.04 -7.95 -8.09
C GLU A 222 -7.42 -9.37 -7.68
N ASP A 223 -6.45 -10.15 -7.23
CA ASP A 223 -6.59 -11.58 -6.91
C ASP A 223 -5.91 -11.85 -5.56
N THR A 224 -6.66 -12.29 -4.54
CA THR A 224 -6.09 -12.63 -3.22
C THR A 224 -5.51 -14.04 -3.17
N GLY A 225 -5.61 -14.83 -4.24
CA GLY A 225 -5.08 -16.19 -4.30
C GLY A 225 -6.01 -17.27 -3.73
N GLU A 226 -7.13 -16.89 -3.11
CA GLU A 226 -8.12 -17.77 -2.47
C GLU A 226 -9.16 -18.32 -3.48
N GLY A 227 -8.70 -18.92 -4.58
CA GLY A 227 -9.58 -19.51 -5.61
C GLY A 227 -10.25 -18.49 -6.54
N SER A 228 -11.14 -18.92 -7.43
CA SER A 228 -11.64 -18.05 -8.52
C SER A 228 -12.54 -16.91 -8.06
N LEU A 229 -13.14 -17.02 -6.88
CA LEU A 229 -13.96 -15.97 -6.28
C LEU A 229 -13.13 -14.83 -5.66
N SER A 230 -11.83 -15.04 -5.48
CA SER A 230 -10.90 -14.00 -5.06
C SER A 230 -10.49 -13.02 -6.18
N GLN A 231 -10.89 -13.30 -7.42
CA GLN A 231 -10.55 -12.48 -8.59
C GLN A 231 -11.59 -11.41 -8.84
N LYS A 232 -11.21 -10.13 -8.65
CA LYS A 232 -12.03 -8.96 -8.96
C LYS A 232 -11.47 -8.21 -10.16
N ILE A 233 -12.21 -8.24 -11.27
CA ILE A 233 -11.90 -7.43 -12.46
C ILE A 233 -12.49 -6.03 -12.26
N ILE A 234 -11.62 -5.04 -12.28
CA ILE A 234 -11.86 -3.63 -11.98
C ILE A 234 -11.62 -2.81 -13.25
N THR A 235 -12.46 -1.80 -13.46
CA THR A 235 -12.31 -0.85 -14.56
C THR A 235 -12.27 0.55 -13.98
N ALA A 236 -11.12 1.22 -14.10
CA ALA A 236 -10.96 2.64 -13.82
C ALA A 236 -11.19 3.44 -15.10
N THR A 237 -11.93 4.54 -15.01
CA THR A 237 -12.26 5.40 -16.15
C THR A 237 -11.65 6.78 -15.98
N ILE A 238 -10.86 7.20 -16.96
CA ILE A 238 -10.22 8.51 -17.02
C ILE A 238 -11.18 9.51 -17.66
N PRO A 239 -11.37 10.71 -17.08
CA PRO A 239 -12.15 11.77 -17.70
C PRO A 239 -11.60 12.19 -19.07
N TYR A 240 -12.49 12.60 -19.97
CA TYR A 240 -12.05 13.11 -21.28
C TYR A 240 -11.33 14.44 -21.12
N GLY A 241 -10.19 14.58 -21.80
CA GLY A 241 -9.35 15.76 -21.68
C GLY A 241 -8.04 15.64 -22.43
N VAL A 242 -7.22 16.68 -22.35
CA VAL A 242 -5.86 16.70 -22.87
C VAL A 242 -4.91 16.79 -21.68
N TYR A 243 -4.00 15.83 -21.56
CA TYR A 243 -3.15 15.65 -20.38
C TYR A 243 -1.68 15.66 -20.76
N ASP A 244 -0.85 16.38 -20.01
CA ASP A 244 0.60 16.15 -20.02
C ASP A 244 0.96 14.91 -19.19
N LYS A 245 2.22 14.46 -19.30
CA LYS A 245 2.67 13.21 -18.68
C LYS A 245 2.54 13.20 -17.15
N SER A 246 2.84 14.33 -16.50
CA SER A 246 2.75 14.49 -15.04
C SER A 246 1.31 14.59 -14.54
N SER A 247 0.42 15.24 -15.29
CA SER A 247 -0.99 15.33 -14.96
C SER A 247 -1.67 13.97 -15.13
N LEU A 248 -1.23 13.20 -16.13
CA LEU A 248 -1.74 11.85 -16.38
C LEU A 248 -1.28 10.86 -15.30
N GLU A 249 -0.03 10.93 -14.85
CA GLU A 249 0.49 10.17 -13.70
C GLU A 249 -0.43 10.27 -12.47
N THR A 250 -0.65 11.50 -11.98
CA THR A 250 -1.53 11.75 -10.84
C THR A 250 -2.97 11.31 -11.10
N LEU A 251 -3.46 11.47 -12.34
CA LEU A 251 -4.83 11.10 -12.67
C LEU A 251 -5.03 9.58 -12.69
N VAL A 252 -4.11 8.84 -13.34
CA VAL A 252 -4.09 7.38 -13.41
C VAL A 252 -4.06 6.80 -12.00
N GLU A 253 -3.19 7.32 -11.13
CA GLU A 253 -3.14 6.94 -9.72
C GLU A 253 -4.49 7.11 -9.03
N ASN A 254 -5.08 8.30 -9.10
CA ASN A 254 -6.35 8.59 -8.43
C ASN A 254 -7.50 7.71 -8.93
N VAL A 255 -7.65 7.53 -10.25
CA VAL A 255 -8.75 6.71 -10.80
C VAL A 255 -8.57 5.23 -10.49
N MET A 256 -7.33 4.74 -10.43
CA MET A 256 -7.04 3.36 -10.04
C MET A 256 -7.38 3.12 -8.57
N ASN A 257 -6.97 4.05 -7.69
CA ASN A 257 -7.23 3.97 -6.25
C ASN A 257 -8.73 4.07 -5.93
N GLU A 258 -9.44 4.98 -6.60
CA GLU A 258 -10.89 5.10 -6.49
C GLU A 258 -11.59 3.81 -6.98
N ALA A 259 -11.18 3.27 -8.14
CA ALA A 259 -11.78 2.05 -8.67
C ALA A 259 -11.51 0.82 -7.80
N SER A 260 -10.32 0.70 -7.20
CA SER A 260 -10.02 -0.38 -6.25
C SER A 260 -10.82 -0.26 -4.96
N ALA A 261 -10.99 0.96 -4.43
CA ALA A 261 -11.80 1.19 -3.24
C ALA A 261 -13.30 0.88 -3.45
N GLU A 262 -13.83 1.18 -4.65
CA GLU A 262 -15.25 0.98 -4.95
C GLU A 262 -15.60 -0.45 -5.40
N GLN A 263 -14.71 -1.09 -6.18
CA GLN A 263 -15.01 -2.35 -6.88
C GLN A 263 -14.05 -3.49 -6.50
N GLY A 264 -12.88 -3.19 -5.95
CA GLY A 264 -11.79 -4.12 -5.67
C GLY A 264 -11.69 -4.53 -4.19
N TYR A 265 -10.46 -4.69 -3.73
CA TYR A 265 -10.11 -4.94 -2.32
C TYR A 265 -9.64 -3.68 -1.59
N GLY A 266 -9.58 -2.53 -2.27
CA GLY A 266 -9.09 -1.27 -1.70
C GLY A 266 -7.57 -1.17 -1.66
N VAL A 267 -6.89 -1.83 -2.61
CA VAL A 267 -5.45 -1.70 -2.81
C VAL A 267 -5.13 -0.29 -3.28
N VAL A 268 -4.14 0.33 -2.65
CA VAL A 268 -3.64 1.64 -3.09
C VAL A 268 -2.42 1.43 -3.98
N TYR A 269 -2.45 2.12 -5.11
CA TYR A 269 -1.46 2.13 -6.16
C TYR A 269 -0.73 3.47 -6.18
N GLU A 270 0.54 3.41 -6.53
CA GLU A 270 1.36 4.56 -6.88
C GLU A 270 1.72 4.47 -8.36
N VAL A 271 1.63 5.60 -9.06
CA VAL A 271 2.02 5.73 -10.46
C VAL A 271 3.09 6.79 -10.56
N VAL A 272 4.25 6.42 -11.14
CA VAL A 272 5.39 7.33 -11.28
C VAL A 272 5.77 7.45 -12.75
N TYR A 273 5.97 8.69 -13.23
CA TYR A 273 6.52 8.94 -14.56
C TYR A 273 8.00 9.37 -14.49
N ASN A 274 8.87 8.59 -15.13
CA ASN A 274 10.29 8.93 -15.25
C ASN A 274 10.55 9.73 -16.53
N GLU A 275 10.86 11.03 -16.40
CA GLU A 275 11.12 11.92 -17.54
C GLU A 275 12.37 11.52 -18.36
N ALA A 276 13.41 10.97 -17.72
CA ALA A 276 14.65 10.61 -18.40
C ALA A 276 14.46 9.37 -19.31
N GLU A 277 13.78 8.35 -18.78
CA GLU A 277 13.51 7.10 -19.49
C GLU A 277 12.24 7.17 -20.34
N LYS A 278 11.36 8.15 -20.06
CA LYS A 278 10.01 8.30 -20.63
C LYS A 278 9.13 7.08 -20.36
N THR A 279 9.19 6.55 -19.13
CA THR A 279 8.50 5.32 -18.74
C THR A 279 7.57 5.57 -17.57
N TYR A 280 6.40 4.93 -17.60
CA TYR A 280 5.50 4.87 -16.44
C TYR A 280 5.81 3.62 -15.63
N THR A 281 5.78 3.76 -14.32
CA THR A 281 5.87 2.65 -13.37
C THR A 281 4.60 2.64 -12.57
N ILE A 282 3.96 1.47 -12.48
CA ILE A 282 2.83 1.25 -11.59
C ILE A 282 3.20 0.18 -10.57
N ARG A 283 2.95 0.47 -9.29
CA ARG A 283 3.14 -0.45 -8.17
C ARG A 283 2.07 -0.25 -7.11
N GLN A 284 1.99 -1.18 -6.16
CA GLN A 284 1.22 -0.96 -4.93
C GLN A 284 2.03 -0.07 -3.99
N ASP A 285 1.37 0.84 -3.27
CA ASP A 285 2.02 1.88 -2.45
C ASP A 285 2.54 1.39 -1.09
N GLY A 286 2.23 0.14 -0.71
CA GLY A 286 2.66 -0.40 0.58
C GLY A 286 1.61 -0.43 1.69
N THR A 287 0.45 0.23 1.52
CA THR A 287 -0.51 0.41 2.62
C THR A 287 -1.40 -0.80 2.90
N ASP A 288 -1.48 -1.75 1.96
CA ASP A 288 -2.24 -3.00 2.11
C ASP A 288 -1.32 -4.16 2.53
N ASP A 289 -1.59 -4.75 3.70
CA ASP A 289 -0.83 -5.84 4.31
C ASP A 289 -1.21 -7.23 3.75
N ARG A 290 -2.26 -7.32 2.92
CA ARG A 290 -2.75 -8.59 2.36
C ARG A 290 -1.99 -8.97 1.09
N TYR A 291 -1.89 -10.27 0.83
CA TYR A 291 -1.47 -10.75 -0.49
C TYR A 291 -2.55 -10.42 -1.51
N VAL A 292 -2.29 -9.43 -2.37
CA VAL A 292 -3.13 -9.13 -3.53
C VAL A 292 -2.26 -9.07 -4.77
N ARG A 293 -2.47 -10.02 -5.67
CA ARG A 293 -1.88 -10.02 -7.00
C ARG A 293 -2.72 -9.13 -7.91
N THR A 294 -2.14 -8.05 -8.40
CA THR A 294 -2.77 -7.19 -9.40
C THR A 294 -2.29 -7.57 -10.79
N THR A 295 -3.19 -8.00 -11.68
CA THR A 295 -2.90 -8.20 -13.10
C THR A 295 -3.51 -7.08 -13.91
N MET A 296 -2.68 -6.18 -14.41
CA MET A 296 -3.09 -5.17 -15.39
C MET A 296 -3.45 -5.84 -16.70
N LYS A 297 -4.62 -5.49 -17.23
CA LYS A 297 -5.22 -6.04 -18.44
C LYS A 297 -5.16 -4.99 -19.55
N TRP A 298 -3.95 -4.75 -20.06
CA TRP A 298 -3.68 -3.67 -21.01
C TRP A 298 -4.06 -3.98 -22.46
N ASP A 299 -4.05 -5.27 -22.82
CA ASP A 299 -4.05 -5.78 -24.20
C ASP A 299 -5.06 -6.92 -24.38
N SER A 300 -6.10 -6.97 -23.55
CA SER A 300 -7.13 -7.99 -23.73
C SER A 300 -8.00 -7.58 -24.92
N ALA A 301 -7.60 -8.02 -26.12
CA ALA A 301 -8.50 -8.19 -27.26
C ALA A 301 -9.75 -8.87 -26.72
N GLY A 302 -10.84 -8.10 -26.61
CA GLY A 302 -11.90 -8.34 -25.65
C GLY A 302 -12.37 -9.80 -25.58
N GLU A 303 -11.96 -10.49 -24.52
CA GLU A 303 -12.57 -11.76 -24.16
C GLU A 303 -13.65 -11.45 -23.13
N ALA A 304 -14.87 -11.94 -23.37
CA ALA A 304 -15.92 -11.86 -22.39
C ALA A 304 -15.47 -12.55 -21.09
N HIS A 305 -15.73 -11.91 -19.97
CA HIS A 305 -15.30 -12.35 -18.65
C HIS A 305 -16.45 -12.32 -17.66
N LEU A 306 -16.25 -12.96 -16.52
CA LEU A 306 -17.23 -13.00 -15.45
C LEU A 306 -16.95 -11.85 -14.47
N LYS A 307 -17.99 -11.14 -14.04
CA LYS A 307 -17.95 -10.11 -13.00
C LYS A 307 -18.96 -10.46 -11.91
N ASN A 308 -18.78 -9.91 -10.71
CA ASN A 308 -19.69 -10.07 -9.57
C ASN A 308 -19.98 -11.55 -9.25
N VAL A 309 -18.96 -12.40 -9.33
CA VAL A 309 -19.12 -13.82 -9.00
C VAL A 309 -19.37 -13.93 -7.49
N GLY A 310 -20.50 -14.49 -7.11
CA GLY A 310 -20.96 -14.58 -5.73
C GLY A 310 -21.56 -15.95 -5.43
N VAL A 311 -21.57 -16.31 -4.15
CA VAL A 311 -22.11 -17.59 -3.66
C VAL A 311 -22.97 -17.39 -2.41
N SER A 312 -23.81 -18.38 -2.07
CA SER A 312 -24.54 -18.40 -0.79
C SER A 312 -23.57 -18.44 0.40
N SER A 313 -24.02 -17.93 1.56
CA SER A 313 -23.20 -17.84 2.79
C SER A 313 -22.71 -19.19 3.35
N ASN A 314 -23.24 -20.30 2.83
CA ASN A 314 -22.89 -21.65 3.23
C ASN A 314 -21.74 -22.24 2.39
N ILE A 315 -21.35 -21.56 1.31
CA ILE A 315 -20.25 -21.97 0.43
C ILE A 315 -19.03 -21.14 0.83
N ASP A 316 -17.94 -21.82 1.18
CA ASP A 316 -16.64 -21.16 1.34
C ASP A 316 -16.16 -20.68 -0.03
N PRO A 317 -15.89 -19.37 -0.22
CA PRO A 317 -15.38 -18.85 -1.48
C PRO A 317 -14.09 -19.54 -1.96
N ALA A 318 -13.24 -20.02 -1.05
CA ALA A 318 -11.99 -20.71 -1.37
C ALA A 318 -12.22 -22.08 -2.04
N ASP A 319 -13.39 -22.69 -1.81
CA ASP A 319 -13.75 -24.00 -2.36
C ASP A 319 -14.29 -23.92 -3.80
N VAL A 320 -14.44 -22.73 -4.38
CA VAL A 320 -15.05 -22.54 -5.70
C VAL A 320 -14.01 -22.20 -6.76
N ASN A 321 -13.92 -23.07 -7.76
CA ASN A 321 -13.07 -22.86 -8.92
C ASN A 321 -13.94 -22.70 -10.17
N VAL A 322 -13.85 -21.53 -10.79
CA VAL A 322 -14.57 -21.15 -12.01
C VAL A 322 -13.58 -21.06 -13.15
N VAL A 323 -13.77 -21.92 -14.16
CA VAL A 323 -12.92 -22.00 -15.34
C VAL A 323 -13.76 -21.67 -16.57
N VAL A 324 -13.45 -20.54 -17.19
CA VAL A 324 -13.99 -20.21 -18.52
C VAL A 324 -13.15 -20.95 -19.57
N ARG A 325 -13.74 -21.99 -20.18
CA ARG A 325 -13.11 -22.84 -21.20
C ARG A 325 -13.18 -22.21 -22.59
N ASN A 326 -14.29 -21.54 -22.89
CA ASN A 326 -14.57 -20.98 -24.20
C ASN A 326 -15.11 -19.55 -24.08
N LYS A 327 -14.19 -18.59 -24.04
CA LYS A 327 -14.50 -17.18 -23.86
C LYS A 327 -15.23 -16.58 -25.08
N SER A 328 -15.04 -17.14 -26.26
CA SER A 328 -15.73 -16.69 -27.49
C SER A 328 -17.22 -17.03 -27.50
N ALA A 329 -17.63 -18.11 -26.84
CA ALA A 329 -19.05 -18.48 -26.69
C ALA A 329 -19.82 -17.46 -25.84
N LEU A 330 -19.16 -16.88 -24.83
CA LEU A 330 -19.75 -15.87 -23.96
C LEU A 330 -20.14 -14.59 -24.71
N THR A 331 -19.36 -14.21 -25.74
CA THR A 331 -19.64 -13.03 -26.60
C THR A 331 -20.76 -13.30 -27.62
N LEU A 332 -20.87 -14.53 -28.13
CA LEU A 332 -21.88 -14.87 -29.15
C LEU A 332 -23.30 -14.94 -28.57
N ALA A 333 -23.41 -15.23 -27.27
CA ALA A 333 -24.67 -15.50 -26.60
C ALA A 333 -25.22 -14.30 -25.79
N THR A 334 -24.49 -13.18 -25.68
CA THR A 334 -24.88 -12.06 -24.82
C THR A 334 -26.17 -11.39 -25.31
N PRO A 335 -27.27 -11.39 -24.52
CA PRO A 335 -28.56 -10.83 -24.95
C PRO A 335 -28.59 -9.31 -24.83
N GLU A 336 -29.11 -8.61 -25.85
CA GLU A 336 -29.43 -7.18 -25.78
C GLU A 336 -30.96 -6.95 -25.76
N PRO A 337 -31.50 -6.14 -24.83
CA PRO A 337 -30.81 -5.45 -23.74
C PRO A 337 -30.43 -6.38 -22.59
N TYR A 338 -29.31 -6.08 -21.93
CA TYR A 338 -28.84 -6.83 -20.77
C TYR A 338 -29.86 -6.83 -19.63
N GLY A 339 -30.02 -7.97 -18.95
CA GLY A 339 -30.83 -8.09 -17.74
C GLY A 339 -30.28 -7.22 -16.59
N SER A 340 -31.12 -6.92 -15.59
CA SER A 340 -30.73 -6.07 -14.46
C SER A 340 -30.09 -6.82 -13.30
N ASP A 341 -30.26 -8.15 -13.24
CA ASP A 341 -29.79 -8.98 -12.13
C ASP A 341 -28.85 -10.08 -12.66
N PRO A 342 -27.87 -10.52 -11.86
CA PRO A 342 -26.91 -11.55 -12.25
C PRO A 342 -27.58 -12.88 -12.56
N MET A 343 -26.91 -13.67 -13.40
CA MET A 343 -27.36 -15.02 -13.70
C MET A 343 -27.08 -15.92 -12.50
N ARG A 344 -28.11 -16.61 -12.00
CA ARG A 344 -28.02 -17.41 -10.78
C ARG A 344 -28.31 -18.88 -11.05
N PHE A 345 -27.48 -19.75 -10.48
CA PHE A 345 -27.62 -21.19 -10.51
C PHE A 345 -27.83 -21.68 -9.07
N THR A 346 -28.98 -22.31 -8.81
CA THR A 346 -29.34 -22.79 -7.47
C THR A 346 -29.37 -24.32 -7.45
N TRP A 347 -28.71 -24.94 -6.48
CA TRP A 347 -28.65 -26.39 -6.33
C TRP A 347 -29.95 -26.95 -5.74
N ASP A 348 -30.50 -27.99 -6.39
CA ASP A 348 -31.62 -28.79 -5.89
C ASP A 348 -31.17 -30.23 -5.60
N ALA A 349 -30.97 -30.54 -4.31
CA ALA A 349 -30.53 -31.86 -3.86
C ALA A 349 -31.60 -32.95 -4.03
N HIS A 350 -32.88 -32.60 -4.20
CA HIS A 350 -33.95 -33.58 -4.43
C HIS A 350 -34.01 -34.00 -5.91
N ALA A 351 -33.69 -33.08 -6.81
CA ALA A 351 -33.70 -33.31 -8.25
C ALA A 351 -32.34 -33.71 -8.82
N ASN A 352 -31.25 -33.59 -8.05
CA ASN A 352 -29.86 -33.70 -8.53
C ASN A 352 -29.62 -32.83 -9.78
N ALA A 353 -30.06 -31.59 -9.71
CA ALA A 353 -30.03 -30.67 -10.83
C ALA A 353 -29.83 -29.23 -10.35
N TRP A 354 -29.35 -28.38 -11.26
CA TRP A 354 -29.19 -26.95 -11.03
C TRP A 354 -30.37 -26.21 -11.63
N HIS A 355 -31.07 -25.41 -10.84
CA HIS A 355 -32.10 -24.49 -11.33
C HIS A 355 -31.43 -23.19 -11.81
N VAL A 356 -31.80 -22.75 -13.02
CA VAL A 356 -31.23 -21.55 -13.65
C VAL A 356 -32.23 -20.40 -13.60
N ASP A 357 -31.85 -19.33 -12.91
CA ASP A 357 -32.49 -18.01 -12.98
C ASP A 357 -31.71 -17.14 -13.98
N ASN A 358 -32.24 -17.08 -15.19
CA ASN A 358 -31.62 -16.42 -16.33
C ASN A 358 -32.26 -15.06 -16.60
N ASN A 359 -31.92 -14.07 -15.76
CA ASN A 359 -32.37 -12.69 -15.92
C ASN A 359 -31.70 -11.94 -17.10
N PRO A 360 -30.48 -12.29 -17.54
CA PRO A 360 -29.92 -11.69 -18.76
C PRO A 360 -30.63 -12.14 -20.05
N GLY A 361 -31.24 -13.33 -20.09
CA GLY A 361 -32.04 -13.81 -21.23
C GLY A 361 -31.30 -14.72 -22.23
N TYR A 362 -30.25 -15.43 -21.80
CA TYR A 362 -29.51 -16.40 -22.63
C TYR A 362 -30.41 -17.56 -23.11
N PHE A 363 -30.10 -18.20 -24.25
CA PHE A 363 -30.86 -19.36 -24.71
C PHE A 363 -30.49 -20.63 -23.92
N MET A 364 -31.08 -20.83 -22.74
CA MET A 364 -30.78 -21.95 -21.84
C MET A 364 -32.04 -22.63 -21.29
N THR A 365 -31.92 -23.87 -20.81
CA THR A 365 -33.00 -24.56 -20.11
C THR A 365 -33.15 -24.05 -18.68
N SER A 366 -34.36 -24.11 -18.12
CA SER A 366 -34.63 -23.71 -16.72
C SER A 366 -33.94 -24.61 -15.69
N THR A 367 -33.45 -25.78 -16.12
CA THR A 367 -32.69 -26.72 -15.30
C THR A 367 -31.50 -27.29 -16.10
N LEU A 368 -30.36 -27.45 -15.44
CA LEU A 368 -29.14 -28.05 -15.97
C LEU A 368 -28.79 -29.32 -15.20
N ALA A 369 -28.25 -30.31 -15.89
CA ALA A 369 -27.74 -31.53 -15.27
C ALA A 369 -26.37 -31.25 -14.65
N GLY A 370 -26.14 -31.69 -13.41
CA GLY A 370 -24.87 -31.50 -12.70
C GLY A 370 -24.81 -32.35 -11.44
N THR A 371 -23.78 -32.12 -10.63
CA THR A 371 -23.61 -32.74 -9.31
C THR A 371 -23.39 -31.67 -8.25
N ALA A 372 -23.43 -32.06 -6.98
CA ALA A 372 -23.10 -31.17 -5.87
C ALA A 372 -21.65 -30.65 -5.90
N GLU A 373 -20.77 -31.20 -6.74
CA GLU A 373 -19.35 -30.85 -6.85
C GLU A 373 -19.02 -30.17 -8.20
N TYR A 374 -19.96 -30.17 -9.16
CA TYR A 374 -19.69 -29.75 -10.53
C TYR A 374 -20.91 -29.22 -11.27
N LEU A 375 -20.74 -28.05 -11.87
CA LEU A 375 -21.67 -27.41 -12.78
C LEU A 375 -20.96 -27.08 -14.11
N ALA A 376 -21.57 -27.50 -15.21
CA ALA A 376 -21.11 -27.23 -16.57
C ALA A 376 -22.16 -26.40 -17.30
N ILE A 377 -21.72 -25.33 -17.97
CA ILE A 377 -22.58 -24.44 -18.74
C ILE A 377 -22.05 -24.41 -20.18
N ASP A 378 -22.91 -24.76 -21.13
CA ASP A 378 -22.63 -24.75 -22.57
C ASP A 378 -23.63 -23.80 -23.24
N PHE A 379 -23.14 -22.61 -23.60
CA PHE A 379 -23.89 -21.60 -24.35
C PHE A 379 -23.88 -21.86 -25.86
N SER A 380 -22.84 -22.55 -26.35
CA SER A 380 -22.65 -22.82 -27.77
C SER A 380 -23.45 -24.01 -28.31
N ASP A 381 -23.95 -24.87 -27.41
CA ASP A 381 -24.67 -26.13 -27.69
C ASP A 381 -23.82 -27.09 -28.55
N ASP A 382 -22.50 -27.05 -28.40
CA ASP A 382 -21.55 -27.90 -29.13
C ASP A 382 -21.20 -29.20 -28.38
N GLY A 383 -21.69 -29.34 -27.14
CA GLY A 383 -21.49 -30.49 -26.28
C GLY A 383 -20.20 -30.44 -25.46
N GLN A 384 -19.47 -29.32 -25.48
CA GLN A 384 -18.37 -29.00 -24.57
C GLN A 384 -18.79 -27.87 -23.61
N PRO A 385 -18.38 -27.91 -22.33
CA PRO A 385 -18.67 -26.82 -21.41
C PRO A 385 -17.88 -25.56 -21.76
N ASP A 386 -18.57 -24.43 -21.87
CA ASP A 386 -17.98 -23.10 -22.05
C ASP A 386 -17.53 -22.48 -20.72
N ILE A 387 -18.28 -22.75 -19.65
CA ILE A 387 -17.91 -22.48 -18.25
C ILE A 387 -17.99 -23.78 -17.46
N GLU A 388 -16.95 -24.05 -16.68
CA GLU A 388 -16.94 -25.11 -15.67
C GLU A 388 -16.79 -24.50 -14.28
N ILE A 389 -17.64 -24.94 -13.36
CA ILE A 389 -17.57 -24.57 -11.95
C ILE A 389 -17.39 -25.86 -11.16
N ARG A 390 -16.37 -25.88 -10.30
CA ARG A 390 -16.05 -26.99 -9.40
C ARG A 390 -16.10 -26.50 -7.96
N PHE A 391 -16.72 -27.32 -7.12
CA PHE A 391 -16.74 -27.13 -5.67
C PHE A 391 -15.82 -28.19 -5.05
N GLN A 392 -14.82 -27.78 -4.27
CA GLN A 392 -13.89 -28.70 -3.61
C GLN A 392 -14.61 -29.52 -2.52
N GLN A 393 -15.62 -28.93 -1.90
CA GLN A 393 -16.55 -29.61 -1.01
C GLN A 393 -17.93 -29.77 -1.66
N PRO A 394 -18.58 -30.94 -1.56
CA PRO A 394 -19.90 -31.17 -2.13
C PRO A 394 -20.96 -30.32 -1.42
N LEU A 395 -21.79 -29.63 -2.20
CA LEU A 395 -22.95 -28.89 -1.69
C LEU A 395 -23.94 -29.81 -0.97
N THR A 396 -24.26 -29.48 0.29
CA THR A 396 -25.08 -30.34 1.16
C THR A 396 -26.54 -29.86 1.28
N GLU A 397 -26.84 -28.58 1.01
CA GLU A 397 -28.17 -28.00 1.19
C GLU A 397 -28.86 -27.66 -0.14
N THR A 398 -30.17 -27.87 -0.21
CA THR A 398 -30.99 -27.35 -1.33
C THR A 398 -31.19 -25.85 -1.16
N GLY A 399 -30.89 -25.06 -2.18
CA GLY A 399 -31.00 -23.59 -2.14
C GLY A 399 -29.66 -22.86 -2.16
N ASP A 400 -28.54 -23.57 -2.02
CA ASP A 400 -27.21 -23.01 -2.26
C ASP A 400 -27.08 -22.55 -3.71
N TYR A 401 -26.45 -21.40 -3.93
CA TYR A 401 -26.36 -20.81 -5.25
C TYR A 401 -24.99 -20.25 -5.57
N ILE A 402 -24.69 -20.20 -6.87
CA ILE A 402 -23.63 -19.39 -7.45
C ILE A 402 -24.27 -18.42 -8.45
N GLU A 403 -23.82 -17.18 -8.45
CA GLU A 403 -24.27 -16.16 -9.38
C GLU A 403 -23.11 -15.38 -9.96
N PHE A 404 -23.29 -14.86 -11.17
CA PHE A 404 -22.30 -14.00 -11.82
C PHE A 404 -22.93 -13.24 -12.99
N ASP A 405 -22.29 -12.14 -13.34
CA ASP A 405 -22.54 -11.38 -14.56
C ASP A 405 -21.57 -11.83 -15.65
N ILE A 406 -22.07 -12.06 -16.86
CA ILE A 406 -21.21 -12.17 -18.03
C ILE A 406 -21.09 -10.77 -18.61
N VAL A 407 -19.89 -10.21 -18.53
CA VAL A 407 -19.57 -8.94 -19.15
C VAL A 407 -19.13 -9.25 -20.58
N PRO A 408 -19.94 -8.87 -21.58
CA PRO A 408 -19.50 -8.98 -22.97
C PRO A 408 -18.27 -8.12 -23.20
N ALA A 409 -17.42 -8.58 -24.11
CA ALA A 409 -16.34 -7.78 -24.65
C ALA A 409 -16.91 -6.58 -25.44
N PHE A 410 -17.04 -5.43 -24.78
CA PHE A 410 -17.28 -4.16 -25.45
C PHE A 410 -16.28 -3.12 -24.97
N GLY A 411 -15.49 -2.59 -25.91
CA GLY A 411 -14.75 -1.35 -25.75
C GLY A 411 -13.45 -1.48 -24.98
N ASP A 412 -12.42 -2.07 -25.59
CA ASP A 412 -11.07 -1.83 -25.11
C ASP A 412 -10.65 -0.39 -25.45
N HIS A 413 -10.91 0.48 -24.49
CA HIS A 413 -10.43 1.85 -24.49
C HIS A 413 -9.19 1.99 -23.60
N SER A 414 -8.37 0.93 -23.48
CA SER A 414 -7.20 0.89 -22.62
C SER A 414 -6.21 2.01 -22.98
N ILE A 415 -5.90 2.83 -21.96
CA ILE A 415 -4.81 3.81 -22.01
C ILE A 415 -3.43 3.16 -21.83
N GLY A 416 -3.37 1.86 -21.49
CA GLY A 416 -2.12 1.17 -21.16
C GLY A 416 -1.03 1.29 -22.22
N SER A 417 -1.43 1.20 -23.49
CA SER A 417 -0.50 1.35 -24.60
C SER A 417 0.04 2.78 -24.76
N ASP A 418 -0.77 3.79 -24.41
CA ASP A 418 -0.35 5.20 -24.36
C ASP A 418 0.63 5.46 -23.21
N LEU A 419 0.51 4.70 -22.12
CA LEU A 419 1.45 4.70 -20.99
C LEU A 419 2.71 3.85 -21.27
N GLY A 420 2.82 3.22 -22.45
CA GLY A 420 3.97 2.41 -22.84
C GLY A 420 3.94 0.95 -22.35
N PHE A 421 2.81 0.47 -21.83
CA PHE A 421 2.62 -0.94 -21.50
C PHE A 421 2.18 -1.75 -22.72
N THR A 422 2.76 -2.94 -22.89
CA THR A 422 2.36 -3.93 -23.89
C THR A 422 2.10 -5.27 -23.19
N GLY A 423 0.97 -5.90 -23.51
CA GLY A 423 0.53 -7.15 -22.88
C GLY A 423 0.10 -7.00 -21.43
N ASP A 424 -0.53 -8.04 -20.88
CA ASP A 424 -0.86 -8.11 -19.46
C ASP A 424 0.40 -7.96 -18.59
N ARG A 425 0.27 -7.21 -17.49
CA ARG A 425 1.37 -7.03 -16.52
C ARG A 425 0.92 -7.49 -15.16
N VAL A 426 1.73 -8.32 -14.52
CA VAL A 426 1.48 -8.78 -13.16
C VAL A 426 2.31 -7.92 -12.22
N ILE A 427 1.62 -7.31 -11.27
CA ILE A 427 2.16 -6.62 -10.11
C ILE A 427 1.81 -7.53 -8.93
N ALA A 428 2.80 -8.21 -8.37
CA ALA A 428 2.62 -9.06 -7.21
C ALA A 428 3.79 -8.83 -6.22
N PRO A 429 3.55 -9.01 -4.92
CA PRO A 429 4.64 -9.25 -3.97
C PRO A 429 5.50 -10.43 -4.45
N VAL A 430 6.79 -10.47 -4.09
CA VAL A 430 7.62 -11.65 -4.37
C VAL A 430 7.14 -12.77 -3.46
N ALA A 431 6.49 -13.78 -4.04
CA ALA A 431 5.94 -14.91 -3.32
C ALA A 431 6.75 -16.18 -3.58
N SER A 432 6.85 -17.06 -2.58
CA SER A 432 7.62 -18.28 -2.74
C SER A 432 7.02 -19.22 -3.79
N ASP A 433 7.88 -19.79 -4.63
CA ASP A 433 7.47 -20.68 -5.70
C ASP A 433 6.85 -21.99 -5.19
N ASN A 434 7.44 -22.56 -4.14
CA ASN A 434 6.98 -23.77 -3.48
C ASN A 434 6.43 -23.46 -2.09
N ALA A 435 5.57 -24.36 -1.61
CA ALA A 435 5.24 -24.42 -0.20
C ALA A 435 6.54 -24.53 0.60
N ALA A 436 6.69 -23.70 1.62
CA ALA A 436 7.86 -23.71 2.45
C ALA A 436 7.98 -25.07 3.16
N GLU A 437 9.17 -25.70 3.07
CA GLU A 437 9.40 -27.06 3.57
C GLU A 437 9.72 -27.02 5.06
N PHE A 438 8.69 -27.23 5.89
CA PHE A 438 8.85 -27.34 7.32
C PHE A 438 8.19 -28.60 7.85
N ILE A 439 8.81 -29.18 8.87
CA ILE A 439 8.25 -30.33 9.60
C ILE A 439 7.41 -29.78 10.74
N THR A 440 6.18 -29.35 10.45
CA THR A 440 5.20 -28.90 11.47
C THR A 440 3.90 -29.70 11.46
N ASP A 441 3.72 -30.60 10.48
CA ASP A 441 2.49 -31.36 10.30
C ASP A 441 2.42 -32.52 11.31
N ILE A 442 1.53 -32.43 12.30
CA ILE A 442 1.25 -33.52 13.24
C ILE A 442 0.11 -34.37 12.67
N THR A 443 0.45 -35.56 12.18
CA THR A 443 -0.57 -36.52 11.73
C THR A 443 -1.14 -37.30 12.90
N ILE A 444 -2.44 -37.07 13.17
CA ILE A 444 -3.26 -37.90 14.03
C ILE A 444 -4.01 -38.93 13.18
N ASP A 445 -3.81 -40.20 13.47
CA ASP A 445 -4.40 -41.34 12.77
C ASP A 445 -4.87 -42.43 13.75
N ALA A 446 -5.31 -43.57 13.21
CA ALA A 446 -5.84 -44.68 13.99
C ALA A 446 -4.86 -45.25 15.04
N THR A 447 -3.57 -44.97 14.95
CA THR A 447 -2.53 -45.44 15.87
C THR A 447 -2.28 -44.49 17.03
N ASN A 448 -2.56 -43.19 16.87
CA ASN A 448 -2.18 -42.17 17.84
C ASN A 448 -3.29 -41.19 18.28
N GLN A 449 -4.49 -41.33 17.77
CA GLN A 449 -5.67 -40.49 18.08
C GLN A 449 -6.28 -40.66 19.49
N ARG A 450 -5.56 -41.24 20.46
CA ARG A 450 -6.13 -41.61 21.76
C ARG A 450 -5.41 -40.91 22.90
N ILE A 451 -6.20 -40.31 23.79
CA ILE A 451 -5.75 -39.66 25.03
C ILE A 451 -6.46 -40.33 26.20
N ASP A 452 -5.70 -40.84 27.16
CA ASP A 452 -6.26 -41.39 28.39
C ASP A 452 -6.19 -40.38 29.52
N PHE A 453 -7.25 -40.28 30.33
CA PHE A 453 -7.32 -39.41 31.49
C PHE A 453 -8.22 -39.98 32.59
N GLU A 454 -8.06 -39.54 33.83
CA GLU A 454 -8.87 -39.96 34.98
C GLU A 454 -9.38 -38.71 35.74
N GLU A 455 -10.68 -38.71 36.04
CA GLU A 455 -11.36 -37.65 36.78
C GLU A 455 -11.72 -38.14 38.18
N VAL A 456 -11.27 -37.44 39.23
CA VAL A 456 -11.62 -37.76 40.62
C VAL A 456 -12.40 -36.61 41.23
N ASN A 457 -13.63 -36.87 41.62
CA ASN A 457 -14.51 -35.84 42.19
C ASN A 457 -14.20 -35.51 43.66
N ALA A 458 -14.92 -34.52 44.20
CA ALA A 458 -14.76 -34.04 45.58
C ALA A 458 -14.89 -35.12 46.68
N ALA A 459 -15.62 -36.20 46.41
CA ALA A 459 -15.81 -37.31 47.33
C ALA A 459 -14.72 -38.40 47.22
N GLY A 460 -13.70 -38.19 46.39
CA GLY A 460 -12.65 -39.17 46.12
C GLY A 460 -13.12 -40.33 45.22
N VAL A 461 -14.25 -40.17 44.53
CA VAL A 461 -14.76 -41.17 43.58
C VAL A 461 -14.17 -40.88 42.20
N SER A 462 -13.42 -41.87 41.70
CA SER A 462 -12.84 -41.86 40.35
C SER A 462 -13.86 -42.36 39.32
N THR A 463 -13.84 -41.75 38.12
CA THR A 463 -14.56 -42.24 36.93
C THR A 463 -13.95 -43.50 36.30
N GLY A 464 -12.75 -43.91 36.74
CA GLY A 464 -11.89 -44.82 36.01
C GLY A 464 -11.17 -44.12 34.86
N ILE A 465 -10.30 -44.85 34.15
CA ILE A 465 -9.57 -44.27 33.00
C ILE A 465 -10.54 -44.12 31.82
N LEU A 466 -10.75 -42.87 31.42
CA LEU A 466 -11.47 -42.45 30.22
C LEU A 466 -10.49 -42.35 29.05
N THR A 467 -10.98 -42.55 27.82
CA THR A 467 -10.16 -42.48 26.61
C THR A 467 -10.83 -41.59 25.58
N ALA A 468 -10.34 -40.37 25.42
CA ALA A 468 -10.77 -39.42 24.41
C ALA A 468 -10.16 -39.74 23.03
N ALA A 469 -10.94 -39.43 21.98
CA ALA A 469 -10.58 -39.66 20.59
C ALA A 469 -10.39 -38.34 19.85
N ILE A 470 -9.14 -37.97 19.55
CA ILE A 470 -8.86 -36.82 18.69
C ILE A 470 -9.30 -37.16 17.25
N PRO A 471 -9.91 -36.23 16.50
CA PRO A 471 -10.19 -36.44 15.09
C PRO A 471 -8.94 -36.81 14.28
N ALA A 472 -9.04 -37.82 13.42
CA ALA A 472 -7.93 -38.22 12.56
C ALA A 472 -7.75 -37.21 11.43
N ALA A 473 -6.68 -36.43 11.50
CA ALA A 473 -6.31 -35.41 10.52
C ALA A 473 -4.80 -35.15 10.58
N THR A 474 -4.27 -34.49 9.56
CA THR A 474 -2.96 -33.84 9.66
C THR A 474 -3.19 -32.42 10.12
N TYR A 475 -2.77 -32.10 11.33
CA TYR A 475 -2.92 -30.79 11.93
C TYR A 475 -1.72 -29.93 11.56
N THR A 476 -1.99 -28.87 10.81
CA THR A 476 -1.01 -27.90 10.31
C THR A 476 -0.91 -26.67 11.22
N ASP A 477 -1.93 -26.46 12.04
CA ASP A 477 -2.04 -25.42 13.06
C ASP A 477 -2.19 -26.11 14.44
N MET A 478 -1.32 -25.73 15.37
CA MET A 478 -1.27 -26.30 16.71
C MET A 478 -2.41 -25.80 17.62
N ASP A 479 -2.98 -24.63 17.33
CA ASP A 479 -4.16 -24.12 18.03
C ASP A 479 -5.41 -24.90 17.60
N VAL A 480 -5.50 -25.29 16.33
CA VAL A 480 -6.56 -26.20 15.84
C VAL A 480 -6.42 -27.59 16.46
N LEU A 481 -5.19 -28.09 16.62
CA LEU A 481 -4.94 -29.33 17.35
C LEU A 481 -5.30 -29.20 18.84
N ALA A 482 -4.97 -28.08 19.49
CA ALA A 482 -5.34 -27.80 20.87
C ALA A 482 -6.87 -27.84 21.06
N ALA A 483 -7.62 -27.14 20.20
CA ALA A 483 -9.08 -27.13 20.22
C ALA A 483 -9.68 -28.53 19.95
N ALA A 484 -9.06 -29.32 19.08
CA ALA A 484 -9.49 -30.69 18.81
C ALA A 484 -9.24 -31.63 20.00
N ILE A 485 -8.15 -31.43 20.74
CA ILE A 485 -7.86 -32.14 21.99
C ILE A 485 -8.87 -31.74 23.06
N GLU A 486 -9.15 -30.44 23.21
CA GLU A 486 -10.12 -29.88 24.16
C GLU A 486 -11.49 -30.51 23.94
N GLY A 487 -12.04 -30.39 22.72
CA GLY A 487 -13.34 -30.94 22.40
C GLY A 487 -13.43 -32.46 22.55
N ALA A 488 -12.33 -33.19 22.32
CA ALA A 488 -12.30 -34.64 22.50
C ALA A 488 -12.37 -35.06 23.98
N ILE A 489 -11.67 -34.34 24.86
CA ILE A 489 -11.65 -34.63 26.31
C ILE A 489 -12.98 -34.20 26.95
N GLU A 490 -13.52 -33.04 26.57
CA GLU A 490 -14.83 -32.55 27.03
C GLU A 490 -15.96 -33.49 26.63
N ALA A 491 -15.98 -33.96 25.38
CA ALA A 491 -17.00 -34.89 24.90
C ALA A 491 -17.04 -36.19 25.72
N GLU A 492 -15.87 -36.72 26.09
CA GLU A 492 -15.76 -37.93 26.88
C GLU A 492 -16.12 -37.68 28.36
N SER A 493 -15.81 -36.50 28.91
CA SER A 493 -16.25 -36.08 30.24
C SER A 493 -17.77 -35.91 30.36
N VAL A 494 -18.43 -35.40 29.31
CA VAL A 494 -19.89 -35.37 29.24
C VAL A 494 -20.46 -36.78 29.19
N ALA A 495 -19.83 -37.70 28.45
CA ALA A 495 -20.25 -39.09 28.35
C ALA A 495 -20.09 -39.86 29.68
N SER A 496 -19.07 -39.53 30.49
CA SER A 496 -18.84 -40.09 31.83
C SER A 496 -19.83 -39.55 32.88
N GLY A 497 -20.53 -38.46 32.57
CA GLY A 497 -21.56 -37.84 33.42
C GLY A 497 -21.05 -36.72 34.33
N ASN A 498 -19.81 -36.26 34.16
CA ASN A 498 -19.23 -35.18 34.96
C ASN A 498 -19.35 -33.80 34.30
N SER A 499 -19.42 -33.72 32.96
CA SER A 499 -19.55 -32.45 32.20
C SER A 499 -18.52 -31.41 32.63
N ILE A 500 -17.24 -31.80 32.60
CA ILE A 500 -16.11 -30.94 32.96
C ILE A 500 -15.66 -30.17 31.73
N ASP A 501 -15.53 -28.86 31.87
CA ASP A 501 -14.92 -27.99 30.86
C ASP A 501 -13.39 -28.05 31.00
N TYR A 502 -12.70 -28.05 29.87
CA TYR A 502 -11.25 -28.09 29.80
C TYR A 502 -10.72 -26.88 29.04
N THR A 503 -9.43 -26.62 29.17
CA THR A 503 -8.75 -25.62 28.35
C THR A 503 -7.42 -26.19 27.93
N VAL A 504 -7.24 -26.33 26.62
CA VAL A 504 -6.00 -26.80 26.00
C VAL A 504 -5.37 -25.63 25.28
N VAL A 505 -4.14 -25.30 25.63
CA VAL A 505 -3.41 -24.17 25.04
C VAL A 505 -2.07 -24.65 24.56
N TYR A 506 -1.75 -24.33 23.31
CA TYR A 506 -0.40 -24.43 22.78
C TYR A 506 0.38 -23.16 23.14
N ASP A 507 1.58 -23.34 23.67
CA ASP A 507 2.55 -22.26 23.90
C ASP A 507 3.47 -22.17 22.68
N PRO A 508 3.28 -21.16 21.80
CA PRO A 508 4.10 -20.98 20.61
C PRO A 508 5.59 -20.75 20.93
N GLU A 509 5.91 -20.03 22.00
CA GLU A 509 7.28 -19.62 22.32
C GLU A 509 8.17 -20.81 22.73
N HIS A 510 7.58 -21.76 23.44
CA HIS A 510 8.27 -22.95 23.93
C HIS A 510 7.90 -24.24 23.18
N SER A 511 6.96 -24.14 22.23
CA SER A 511 6.39 -25.25 21.45
C SER A 511 5.80 -26.37 22.31
N ARG A 512 5.01 -26.01 23.34
CA ARG A 512 4.50 -26.96 24.35
C ARG A 512 2.99 -26.90 24.50
N PHE A 513 2.34 -28.04 24.71
CA PHE A 513 0.91 -28.08 25.04
C PHE A 513 0.70 -28.01 26.55
N SER A 514 -0.37 -27.33 26.98
CA SER A 514 -0.83 -27.34 28.36
C SER A 514 -2.31 -27.66 28.43
N ILE A 515 -2.72 -28.47 29.41
CA ILE A 515 -4.12 -28.88 29.61
C ILE A 515 -4.53 -28.57 31.04
N ARG A 516 -5.70 -27.95 31.18
CA ARG A 516 -6.25 -27.50 32.47
C ARG A 516 -7.74 -27.79 32.56
N GLU A 517 -8.22 -28.08 33.75
CA GLU A 517 -9.65 -28.14 34.07
C GLU A 517 -10.18 -26.74 34.40
N THR A 518 -11.36 -26.41 33.91
CA THR A 518 -12.06 -25.16 34.18
C THR A 518 -13.36 -25.43 34.95
N GLY A 519 -13.26 -25.73 36.25
CA GLY A 519 -14.45 -26.02 37.06
C GLY A 519 -14.21 -26.25 38.55
N THR A 520 -15.28 -26.54 39.31
CA THR A 520 -15.22 -26.86 40.76
C THR A 520 -15.49 -28.34 41.07
N ALA A 521 -15.69 -29.17 40.05
CA ALA A 521 -16.21 -30.52 40.24
C ALA A 521 -15.13 -31.58 40.53
N LEU A 522 -13.88 -31.35 40.11
CA LEU A 522 -12.77 -32.31 40.32
C LEU A 522 -11.80 -31.87 41.43
N ASN A 523 -11.36 -32.83 42.24
CA ASN A 523 -10.28 -32.65 43.23
C ASN A 523 -8.92 -33.14 42.70
N THR A 524 -8.93 -34.08 41.76
CA THR A 524 -7.71 -34.55 41.10
C THR A 524 -8.04 -34.80 39.63
N PHE A 525 -7.17 -34.30 38.77
CA PHE A 525 -7.16 -34.59 37.35
C PHE A 525 -5.82 -35.25 37.02
N CYS A 526 -5.88 -36.47 36.49
CA CYS A 526 -4.71 -37.21 36.05
C CYS A 526 -4.77 -37.37 34.53
N LEU A 527 -3.82 -36.80 33.80
CA LEU A 527 -3.61 -37.23 32.42
C LEU A 527 -2.83 -38.54 32.50
N CYS A 528 -3.20 -39.51 31.68
CA CYS A 528 -2.59 -40.84 31.68
C CYS A 528 -1.92 -41.09 30.34
N TRP A 529 -1.22 -40.08 29.80
CA TRP A 529 -0.71 -40.02 28.43
C TRP A 529 -0.06 -41.30 27.95
N ASN A 530 0.80 -41.87 28.80
CA ASN A 530 1.60 -43.06 28.50
C ASN A 530 1.45 -44.18 29.53
N THR A 531 0.55 -44.01 30.51
CA THR A 531 0.32 -44.94 31.62
C THR A 531 -1.08 -45.56 31.60
N GLY A 532 -2.00 -45.03 30.78
CA GLY A 532 -3.34 -45.56 30.56
C GLY A 532 -3.41 -46.73 29.56
N PRO A 533 -4.62 -47.26 29.24
CA PRO A 533 -4.83 -48.35 28.28
C PRO A 533 -4.24 -48.13 26.89
N SER A 534 -4.05 -46.88 26.48
CA SER A 534 -3.46 -46.40 25.23
C SER A 534 -1.94 -46.22 25.33
N GLY A 535 -1.37 -46.29 26.55
CA GLY A 535 0.06 -46.22 26.83
C GLY A 535 0.82 -47.38 26.18
N GLY A 536 1.73 -47.06 25.26
CA GLY A 536 2.53 -48.03 24.51
C GLY A 536 1.88 -48.60 23.24
N LEU A 537 0.67 -48.15 22.86
CA LEU A 537 0.02 -48.48 21.58
C LEU A 537 0.05 -47.32 20.56
N GLY A 538 0.78 -46.24 20.87
CA GLY A 538 0.93 -45.07 20.01
C GLY A 538 0.15 -43.84 20.45
N GLY A 539 -0.40 -43.78 21.68
CA GLY A 539 -1.19 -42.64 22.17
C GLY A 539 -0.59 -41.25 21.90
N ALA A 540 -1.46 -40.23 21.83
CA ALA A 540 -1.07 -38.88 21.39
C ALA A 540 0.00 -38.22 22.27
N GLY A 541 0.15 -38.69 23.52
CA GLY A 541 1.08 -38.13 24.51
C GLY A 541 2.54 -38.05 24.05
N ASP A 542 3.07 -39.11 23.42
CA ASP A 542 4.45 -39.14 22.93
C ASP A 542 4.67 -38.13 21.78
N ILE A 543 3.67 -37.96 20.92
CA ILE A 543 3.71 -37.01 19.79
C ILE A 543 3.60 -35.58 20.29
N LEU A 544 2.83 -35.36 21.35
CA LEU A 544 2.61 -34.06 21.98
C LEU A 544 3.69 -33.71 23.02
N GLY A 545 4.77 -34.49 23.13
CA GLY A 545 5.94 -34.17 23.94
C GLY A 545 5.80 -34.39 25.45
N PHE A 546 4.81 -35.17 25.90
CA PHE A 546 4.58 -35.48 27.32
C PHE A 546 5.34 -36.74 27.77
N GLN A 547 5.94 -36.74 28.96
CA GLN A 547 6.62 -37.93 29.50
C GLN A 547 5.69 -38.84 30.33
N PRO A 548 5.98 -40.15 30.45
CA PRO A 548 5.16 -41.10 31.21
C PRO A 548 5.11 -40.90 32.73
N VAL A 549 5.91 -39.99 33.29
CA VAL A 549 6.08 -39.81 34.74
C VAL A 549 5.42 -38.54 35.28
N ASP A 550 5.03 -37.64 34.40
CA ASP A 550 4.33 -36.41 34.74
C ASP A 550 2.82 -36.63 34.58
N ASP A 551 1.97 -35.68 35.02
CA ASP A 551 0.50 -35.66 34.88
C ASP A 551 -0.40 -35.91 36.11
N ARG A 552 -0.07 -35.35 37.27
CA ARG A 552 -1.06 -35.27 38.37
C ARG A 552 -1.25 -33.85 38.86
N VAL A 553 -2.36 -33.23 38.45
CA VAL A 553 -2.78 -31.93 38.98
C VAL A 553 -3.62 -32.15 40.23
N THR A 554 -3.12 -31.66 41.37
CA THR A 554 -3.83 -31.70 42.67
C THR A 554 -4.08 -30.28 43.13
N TYR A 555 -5.34 -29.96 43.41
CA TYR A 555 -5.72 -28.63 43.89
C TYR A 555 -5.66 -28.56 45.43
N PRO A 556 -5.36 -27.39 46.04
CA PRO A 556 -5.36 -27.21 47.48
C PRO A 556 -6.80 -27.32 47.97
N VAL A 557 -6.98 -28.21 48.94
CA VAL A 557 -8.22 -28.42 49.65
C VAL A 557 -7.87 -28.37 51.13
N SER A 558 -8.65 -27.64 51.92
CA SER A 558 -8.40 -27.52 53.36
C SER A 558 -8.25 -28.90 54.02
N ASP A 559 -7.19 -29.09 54.81
CA ASP A 559 -6.84 -30.39 55.39
C ASP A 559 -7.77 -30.83 56.53
N THR A 560 -8.46 -29.87 57.12
CA THR A 560 -9.32 -30.11 58.26
C THR A 560 -10.75 -29.69 57.95
N PHE A 561 -11.69 -30.49 58.45
CA PHE A 561 -13.11 -30.17 58.42
C PHE A 561 -13.35 -28.85 59.19
N THR A 562 -13.60 -27.76 58.45
CA THR A 562 -14.03 -26.48 59.01
C THR A 562 -15.53 -26.58 59.31
N ALA A 563 -15.87 -27.18 60.45
CA ALA A 563 -17.21 -27.01 61.01
C ALA A 563 -17.46 -25.52 61.22
N ALA A 564 -18.67 -25.01 61.01
CA ALA A 564 -19.02 -23.64 61.41
C ALA A 564 -18.75 -23.47 62.92
N VAL A 565 -17.69 -22.73 63.28
CA VAL A 565 -17.25 -22.60 64.67
C VAL A 565 -17.74 -21.28 65.24
N ILE A 566 -18.48 -21.33 66.34
CA ILE A 566 -18.85 -20.12 67.08
C ILE A 566 -17.76 -19.88 68.13
N SER A 567 -17.03 -18.77 67.98
CA SER A 567 -15.97 -18.39 68.92
C SER A 567 -16.53 -17.59 70.09
N ILE A 568 -16.34 -18.10 71.31
CA ILE A 568 -16.69 -17.42 72.55
C ILE A 568 -15.39 -17.05 73.28
N ASP A 569 -15.14 -15.77 73.46
CA ASP A 569 -13.95 -15.21 74.10
C ASP A 569 -14.32 -14.27 75.27
N SER A 570 -13.35 -13.57 75.84
CA SER A 570 -13.60 -12.66 76.97
C SER A 570 -14.48 -11.44 76.62
N ASN A 571 -14.71 -11.16 75.34
CA ASN A 571 -15.47 -10.02 74.84
C ASN A 571 -16.92 -10.40 74.48
N ASN A 572 -17.27 -11.68 74.37
CA ASN A 572 -18.63 -12.11 74.01
C ASN A 572 -19.14 -13.34 74.78
N ASN A 573 -18.68 -13.58 76.01
CA ASN A 573 -19.02 -14.77 76.80
C ASN A 573 -20.09 -14.61 77.88
N ARG A 574 -20.84 -13.51 77.92
CA ARG A 574 -21.85 -13.29 78.97
C ARG A 574 -23.27 -13.31 78.46
N LEU A 575 -24.14 -14.08 79.10
CA LEU A 575 -25.59 -14.01 78.89
C LEU A 575 -26.27 -13.49 80.15
N GLU A 576 -27.03 -12.41 80.04
CA GLU A 576 -27.75 -11.80 81.17
C GLU A 576 -29.26 -11.96 80.99
N PHE A 577 -29.96 -12.37 82.04
CA PHE A 577 -31.42 -12.54 82.03
C PHE A 577 -32.04 -12.30 83.41
N GLU A 578 -33.35 -12.12 83.45
CA GLU A 578 -34.15 -11.92 84.67
C GLU A 578 -35.40 -12.81 84.64
N GLU A 579 -35.71 -13.44 85.78
CA GLU A 579 -36.84 -14.35 85.97
C GLU A 579 -37.96 -13.63 86.74
N ILE A 580 -39.19 -13.68 86.24
CA ILE A 580 -40.38 -13.19 86.96
C ILE A 580 -41.35 -14.34 87.23
N ASP A 581 -41.58 -14.64 88.51
CA ASP A 581 -42.43 -15.75 88.93
C ASP A 581 -43.94 -15.52 88.68
N GLY A 582 -44.76 -16.56 88.87
CA GLY A 582 -46.22 -16.49 88.71
C GLY A 582 -46.96 -15.52 89.66
N ALA A 583 -46.26 -14.89 90.62
CA ALA A 583 -46.76 -13.85 91.50
C ALA A 583 -46.25 -12.44 91.13
N GLY A 584 -45.42 -12.31 90.09
CA GLY A 584 -44.85 -11.05 89.62
C GLY A 584 -43.61 -10.59 90.38
N VAL A 585 -42.91 -11.49 91.10
CA VAL A 585 -41.68 -11.18 91.83
C VAL A 585 -40.48 -11.45 90.92
N SER A 586 -39.61 -10.43 90.76
CA SER A 586 -38.41 -10.51 89.93
C SER A 586 -37.21 -11.06 90.72
N SER A 587 -36.36 -11.83 90.03
CA SER A 587 -35.07 -12.32 90.55
C SER A 587 -33.98 -11.25 90.61
N GLY A 588 -34.17 -10.11 89.93
CA GLY A 588 -33.09 -9.22 89.51
C GLY A 588 -32.22 -9.82 88.38
N PRO A 589 -31.25 -9.07 87.84
CA PRO A 589 -30.41 -9.53 86.73
C PRO A 589 -29.48 -10.65 87.17
N ILE A 590 -29.55 -11.77 86.45
CA ILE A 590 -28.71 -12.95 86.57
C ILE A 590 -27.70 -12.90 85.40
N SER A 591 -26.41 -13.01 85.70
CA SER A 591 -25.32 -12.96 84.72
C SER A 591 -24.63 -14.31 84.67
N VAL A 592 -24.60 -14.91 83.48
CA VAL A 592 -24.04 -16.25 83.24
C VAL A 592 -22.81 -16.15 82.35
N LEU A 593 -21.77 -16.91 82.69
CA LEU A 593 -20.53 -16.97 81.93
C LEU A 593 -20.49 -18.25 81.11
N VAL A 594 -20.56 -18.10 79.79
CA VAL A 594 -20.40 -19.22 78.87
C VAL A 594 -18.90 -19.56 78.79
N PRO A 595 -18.50 -20.84 78.86
CA PRO A 595 -17.08 -21.20 78.78
C PRO A 595 -16.45 -20.64 77.50
N THR A 596 -15.29 -19.97 77.61
CA THR A 596 -14.59 -19.46 76.44
C THR A 596 -13.97 -20.60 75.67
N GLY A 597 -14.11 -20.60 74.35
CA GLY A 597 -13.62 -21.64 73.47
C GLY A 597 -14.29 -21.60 72.10
N GLU A 598 -13.82 -22.48 71.23
CA GLU A 598 -14.35 -22.71 69.90
C GLU A 598 -15.44 -23.79 69.96
N TYR A 599 -16.71 -23.42 69.73
CA TYR A 599 -17.83 -24.35 69.71
C TYR A 599 -18.07 -24.86 68.29
N ARG A 600 -17.73 -26.13 68.06
CA ARG A 600 -17.81 -26.79 66.74
C ARG A 600 -19.19 -27.34 66.39
N ASN A 601 -20.05 -27.46 67.40
CA ASN A 601 -21.42 -27.90 67.25
C ASN A 601 -22.31 -26.86 67.93
N VAL A 602 -23.23 -26.30 67.16
CA VAL A 602 -24.14 -25.27 67.64
C VAL A 602 -25.02 -25.79 68.78
N ASN A 603 -25.30 -27.10 68.80
CA ASN A 603 -25.99 -27.75 69.90
C ASN A 603 -25.12 -27.91 71.15
N ASP A 604 -23.78 -27.98 71.03
CA ASP A 604 -22.89 -28.02 72.19
C ASP A 604 -22.79 -26.63 72.83
N LEU A 605 -22.81 -25.56 72.02
CA LEU A 605 -22.95 -24.19 72.54
C LEU A 605 -24.33 -23.98 73.19
N ALA A 606 -25.40 -24.44 72.53
CA ALA A 606 -26.74 -24.41 73.09
C ALA A 606 -26.77 -25.14 74.44
N LEU A 607 -26.20 -26.35 74.51
CA LEU A 607 -26.12 -27.14 75.74
C LEU A 607 -25.25 -26.47 76.82
N ALA A 608 -24.15 -25.81 76.45
CA ALA A 608 -23.32 -25.07 77.39
C ALA A 608 -24.09 -23.87 77.98
N ILE A 609 -24.78 -23.10 77.13
CA ILE A 609 -25.65 -22.00 77.57
C ILE A 609 -26.77 -22.55 78.44
N GLU A 610 -27.45 -23.62 78.03
CA GLU A 610 -28.50 -24.28 78.79
C GLU A 610 -28.01 -24.72 80.17
N THR A 611 -26.84 -25.38 80.22
CA THR A 611 -26.24 -25.87 81.47
C THR A 611 -25.96 -24.72 82.43
N GLU A 612 -25.36 -23.64 81.92
CA GLU A 612 -24.98 -22.49 82.75
C GLU A 612 -26.21 -21.65 83.15
N MET A 613 -27.22 -21.50 82.28
CA MET A 613 -28.50 -20.86 82.61
C MET A 613 -29.26 -21.67 83.68
N ASN A 614 -29.30 -23.00 83.55
CA ASN A 614 -29.92 -23.90 84.52
C ASN A 614 -29.21 -23.88 85.87
N ALA A 615 -27.88 -23.79 85.87
CA ALA A 615 -27.10 -23.68 87.10
C ALA A 615 -27.31 -22.33 87.82
N ALA A 616 -27.57 -21.26 87.07
CA ALA A 616 -27.73 -19.91 87.59
C ALA A 616 -29.18 -19.53 87.99
N SER A 617 -30.17 -20.36 87.63
CA SER A 617 -31.58 -20.08 87.94
C SER A 617 -31.84 -19.94 89.44
N VAL A 618 -32.52 -18.85 89.84
CA VAL A 618 -32.85 -18.56 91.24
C VAL A 618 -34.20 -19.17 91.64
N ASN A 619 -35.15 -19.23 90.70
CA ASN A 619 -36.48 -19.78 90.92
C ASN A 619 -36.59 -21.28 90.61
N GLY A 620 -35.47 -21.95 90.30
CA GLY A 620 -35.43 -23.39 90.00
C GLY A 620 -36.08 -23.75 88.66
N VAL A 621 -36.02 -22.82 87.70
CA VAL A 621 -36.52 -23.00 86.34
C VAL A 621 -35.51 -23.81 85.56
N THR A 622 -36.01 -24.68 84.69
CA THR A 622 -35.17 -25.38 83.71
C THR A 622 -35.40 -24.72 82.36
N TYR A 623 -34.33 -24.27 81.73
CA TYR A 623 -34.28 -23.74 80.38
C TYR A 623 -33.93 -24.86 79.41
N ALA A 624 -34.49 -24.76 78.21
CA ALA A 624 -34.09 -25.51 77.03
C ALA A 624 -33.51 -24.51 76.03
N VAL A 625 -32.26 -24.73 75.62
CA VAL A 625 -31.63 -23.92 74.57
C VAL A 625 -31.45 -24.80 73.36
N GLY A 626 -32.04 -24.38 72.25
CA GLY A 626 -32.03 -25.09 70.98
C GLY A 626 -31.43 -24.26 69.87
N TYR A 627 -31.08 -24.91 68.77
CA TYR A 627 -30.70 -24.25 67.54
C TYR A 627 -31.49 -24.86 66.38
N ASP A 628 -32.18 -24.01 65.63
CA ASP A 628 -32.88 -24.43 64.41
C ASP A 628 -31.94 -24.28 63.22
N ALA A 629 -31.46 -25.41 62.69
CA ALA A 629 -30.57 -25.46 61.54
C ALA A 629 -31.20 -24.95 60.24
N ALA A 630 -32.54 -24.94 60.13
CA ALA A 630 -33.24 -24.45 58.94
C ALA A 630 -33.35 -22.92 58.93
N THR A 631 -33.57 -22.31 60.09
CA THR A 631 -33.69 -20.84 60.23
C THR A 631 -32.42 -20.17 60.75
N ARG A 632 -31.39 -20.96 61.10
CA ARG A 632 -30.08 -20.56 61.62
C ARG A 632 -30.14 -19.69 62.89
N ARG A 633 -31.12 -19.95 63.75
CA ARG A 633 -31.43 -19.14 64.94
C ARG A 633 -31.43 -19.97 66.20
N PHE A 634 -30.93 -19.40 67.29
CA PHE A 634 -31.03 -19.98 68.63
C PHE A 634 -32.42 -19.75 69.23
N THR A 635 -32.91 -20.72 69.99
CA THR A 635 -34.13 -20.62 70.77
C THR A 635 -33.82 -20.83 72.24
N ILE A 636 -34.32 -19.98 73.12
CA ILE A 636 -34.22 -20.12 74.58
C ILE A 636 -35.65 -20.18 75.11
N GLU A 637 -36.05 -21.30 75.69
CA GLU A 637 -37.40 -21.53 76.20
C GLU A 637 -37.37 -22.07 77.63
N ASP A 638 -38.36 -21.70 78.46
CA ASP A 638 -38.55 -22.33 79.76
C ASP A 638 -39.24 -23.71 79.63
N SER A 639 -38.76 -24.69 80.38
CA SER A 639 -39.27 -26.07 80.39
C SER A 639 -39.65 -26.57 81.80
N GLY A 640 -39.50 -25.69 82.81
CA GLY A 640 -39.80 -25.92 84.23
C GLY A 640 -41.14 -25.33 84.71
N PRO A 641 -41.37 -25.13 86.03
CA PRO A 641 -42.61 -24.50 86.51
C PRO A 641 -42.78 -23.10 85.90
N VAL A 642 -43.94 -22.87 85.29
CA VAL A 642 -44.28 -21.72 84.43
C VAL A 642 -43.79 -20.39 85.01
N LEU A 643 -42.76 -19.79 84.40
CA LEU A 643 -42.48 -18.37 84.60
C LEU A 643 -43.61 -17.55 83.98
N ASN A 644 -43.93 -16.39 84.58
CA ASN A 644 -44.87 -15.47 83.94
C ASN A 644 -44.16 -14.67 82.84
N GLU A 645 -42.90 -14.29 83.06
CA GLU A 645 -42.07 -13.56 82.11
C GLU A 645 -40.59 -13.96 82.27
N LEU A 646 -39.90 -14.17 81.13
CA LEU A 646 -38.44 -14.26 81.04
C LEU A 646 -37.94 -13.03 80.29
N HIS A 647 -36.99 -12.28 80.87
CA HIS A 647 -36.40 -11.09 80.22
C HIS A 647 -34.93 -11.35 79.93
N LEU A 648 -34.51 -11.38 78.66
CA LEU A 648 -33.09 -11.34 78.29
C LEU A 648 -32.59 -9.90 78.43
N LEU A 649 -31.57 -9.67 79.25
CA LEU A 649 -30.99 -8.34 79.56
C LEU A 649 -29.64 -8.16 78.88
N TRP A 650 -29.51 -8.69 77.67
CA TRP A 650 -28.24 -8.84 76.98
C TRP A 650 -27.64 -7.52 76.48
N ARG A 651 -28.41 -6.41 76.41
CA ARG A 651 -27.91 -5.04 76.11
C ARG A 651 -28.14 -4.03 77.24
N THR A 652 -29.09 -4.27 78.13
CA THR A 652 -29.43 -3.34 79.23
C THR A 652 -28.87 -3.76 80.58
N GLY A 653 -28.32 -4.97 80.67
CA GLY A 653 -27.67 -5.47 81.87
C GLY A 653 -26.31 -4.81 82.17
N PRO A 654 -25.81 -4.99 83.40
CA PRO A 654 -24.57 -4.36 83.88
C PRO A 654 -23.30 -4.77 83.11
N PHE A 655 -23.33 -5.85 82.31
CA PHE A 655 -22.20 -6.31 81.51
C PHE A 655 -22.51 -6.42 80.00
N ALA A 656 -23.40 -5.56 79.49
CA ALA A 656 -23.83 -5.52 78.09
C ALA A 656 -22.70 -5.48 77.05
N GLU A 657 -21.55 -4.87 77.36
CA GLU A 657 -20.39 -4.80 76.45
C GLU A 657 -19.70 -6.16 76.22
N HIS A 658 -19.96 -7.16 77.06
CA HIS A 658 -19.39 -8.51 76.96
C HIS A 658 -20.41 -9.57 76.53
N SER A 659 -21.52 -9.12 75.95
CA SER A 659 -22.72 -9.93 75.77
C SER A 659 -22.60 -10.92 74.60
N ILE A 660 -23.04 -12.16 74.85
CA ILE A 660 -23.18 -13.21 73.84
C ILE A 660 -24.45 -13.03 72.99
N GLY A 661 -25.36 -12.13 73.36
CA GLY A 661 -26.68 -12.01 72.75
C GLY A 661 -26.64 -11.73 71.23
N GLU A 662 -25.71 -10.89 70.77
CA GLU A 662 -25.52 -10.62 69.34
C GLU A 662 -24.94 -11.83 68.60
N THR A 663 -24.05 -12.59 69.27
CA THR A 663 -23.47 -13.83 68.72
C THR A 663 -24.54 -14.91 68.52
N LEU A 664 -25.56 -14.94 69.39
CA LEU A 664 -26.72 -15.85 69.27
C LEU A 664 -27.81 -15.33 68.31
N GLY A 665 -27.61 -14.14 67.72
CA GLY A 665 -28.50 -13.55 66.74
C GLY A 665 -29.67 -12.73 67.32
N PHE A 666 -29.66 -12.36 68.60
CA PHE A 666 -30.73 -11.54 69.19
C PHE A 666 -30.58 -10.04 68.86
N THR A 667 -31.70 -9.32 68.72
CA THR A 667 -31.72 -7.84 68.53
C THR A 667 -32.11 -7.11 69.81
N ALA A 668 -31.92 -5.78 69.81
CA ALA A 668 -32.30 -4.93 70.93
C ALA A 668 -33.80 -5.00 71.27
N ALA A 669 -34.65 -5.53 70.38
CA ALA A 669 -36.06 -5.79 70.69
C ALA A 669 -36.29 -7.04 71.54
N ALA A 670 -35.34 -7.99 71.52
CA ALA A 670 -35.30 -9.14 72.43
C ALA A 670 -34.71 -8.77 73.81
N ASP A 671 -34.10 -7.58 73.94
CA ASP A 671 -33.62 -7.04 75.20
C ASP A 671 -34.81 -6.47 76.02
N ALA A 672 -35.18 -7.16 77.10
CA ALA A 672 -36.40 -7.01 77.91
C ALA A 672 -37.73 -7.35 77.18
N ALA A 673 -38.38 -8.46 77.56
CA ALA A 673 -39.65 -8.86 76.93
C ALA A 673 -40.89 -8.18 77.53
N ALA A 674 -41.96 -8.21 76.73
CA ALA A 674 -43.32 -7.87 77.15
C ALA A 674 -43.94 -9.01 78.00
N ALA A 675 -44.99 -8.67 78.76
CA ALA A 675 -45.67 -9.61 79.64
C ALA A 675 -46.18 -10.87 78.93
N GLY A 676 -45.86 -12.05 79.48
CA GLY A 676 -46.28 -13.36 78.99
C GLY A 676 -45.32 -14.07 78.03
N VAL A 677 -44.10 -13.55 77.82
CA VAL A 677 -43.09 -14.21 76.98
C VAL A 677 -42.31 -15.23 77.80
N THR A 678 -42.33 -16.48 77.34
CA THR A 678 -41.66 -17.63 77.96
C THR A 678 -40.62 -18.29 77.03
N SER A 679 -40.51 -17.82 75.78
CA SER A 679 -39.50 -18.26 74.83
C SER A 679 -38.98 -17.13 73.95
N TYR A 680 -37.71 -17.20 73.58
CA TYR A 680 -37.02 -16.31 72.66
C TYR A 680 -36.49 -17.10 71.48
N THR A 681 -36.53 -16.50 70.29
CA THR A 681 -35.89 -17.00 69.08
C THR A 681 -35.01 -15.90 68.51
N GLY A 682 -33.80 -16.24 68.05
CA GLY A 682 -32.87 -15.30 67.43
C GLY A 682 -33.54 -14.52 66.29
N ASP A 683 -33.21 -13.24 66.19
CA ASP A 683 -33.76 -12.31 65.22
C ASP A 683 -32.99 -12.32 63.88
N HIS A 684 -31.69 -12.65 63.92
CA HIS A 684 -30.78 -12.76 62.78
C HIS A 684 -30.01 -14.08 62.78
N ASP A 685 -29.43 -14.41 61.63
CA ASP A 685 -28.59 -15.59 61.44
C ASP A 685 -27.33 -15.50 62.32
N THR A 686 -26.93 -16.64 62.88
CA THR A 686 -25.71 -16.75 63.70
C THR A 686 -24.46 -16.43 62.88
N VAL A 687 -23.54 -15.63 63.44
CA VAL A 687 -22.22 -15.39 62.83
C VAL A 687 -21.41 -16.68 62.82
N LEU A 688 -20.93 -17.09 61.65
CA LEU A 688 -20.27 -18.39 61.44
C LEU A 688 -18.75 -18.28 61.35
N MET A 689 -18.21 -17.13 60.94
CA MET A 689 -16.76 -16.86 60.87
C MET A 689 -16.51 -15.36 60.99
N THR A 690 -15.43 -14.96 61.67
CA THR A 690 -15.04 -13.55 61.79
C THR A 690 -13.62 -13.38 61.29
N PHE A 691 -13.44 -12.42 60.39
CA PHE A 691 -12.13 -11.96 59.95
C PHE A 691 -11.80 -10.60 60.58
N ASP A 692 -10.63 -10.48 61.17
CA ASP A 692 -10.08 -9.26 61.76
C ASP A 692 -8.61 -9.06 61.36
N ALA A 693 -7.97 -8.02 61.88
CA ALA A 693 -6.59 -7.67 61.56
C ALA A 693 -5.56 -8.75 61.95
N GLU A 694 -5.92 -9.75 62.78
CA GLU A 694 -5.03 -10.83 63.22
C GLU A 694 -5.25 -12.15 62.43
N ASN A 695 -6.24 -12.23 61.54
CA ASN A 695 -6.55 -13.49 60.84
C ASN A 695 -7.07 -13.35 59.39
N ASN A 696 -6.90 -12.20 58.74
CA ASN A 696 -7.46 -11.89 57.42
C ASN A 696 -6.49 -11.97 56.23
N VAL A 697 -5.25 -12.45 56.42
CA VAL A 697 -4.23 -12.45 55.36
C VAL A 697 -4.07 -13.82 54.70
N ILE A 698 -4.04 -13.86 53.37
CA ILE A 698 -3.61 -15.01 52.57
C ILE A 698 -2.33 -14.61 51.82
N ASP A 699 -1.22 -15.28 52.13
CA ASP A 699 0.04 -15.15 51.38
C ASP A 699 0.11 -16.23 50.29
N PHE A 700 0.43 -15.85 49.06
CA PHE A 700 0.59 -16.78 47.93
C PHE A 700 1.65 -16.28 46.93
N GLN A 701 2.10 -17.17 46.05
CA GLN A 701 2.97 -16.84 44.92
C GLN A 701 2.42 -17.46 43.63
N GLU A 702 2.63 -16.75 42.53
CA GLU A 702 2.33 -17.23 41.19
C GLU A 702 3.65 -17.50 40.48
N VAL A 703 3.70 -18.55 39.67
CA VAL A 703 4.83 -18.83 38.79
C VAL A 703 4.32 -18.64 37.38
N ASP A 704 4.95 -17.75 36.61
CA ASP A 704 4.60 -17.56 35.20
C ASP A 704 5.07 -18.73 34.33
N ARG A 705 4.79 -18.69 33.02
CA ARG A 705 5.20 -19.73 32.07
C ARG A 705 6.72 -19.93 31.99
N ASP A 706 7.50 -18.90 32.30
CA ASP A 706 8.96 -18.92 32.24
C ASP A 706 9.59 -19.48 33.54
N GLY A 707 8.76 -19.88 34.51
CA GLY A 707 9.22 -20.36 35.80
C GLY A 707 9.62 -19.22 36.76
N ILE A 708 9.37 -17.96 36.40
CA ILE A 708 9.62 -16.81 37.26
C ILE A 708 8.51 -16.75 38.30
N THR A 709 8.91 -16.86 39.55
CA THR A 709 7.98 -16.75 40.68
C THR A 709 7.81 -15.29 41.08
N THR A 710 6.56 -14.84 41.23
CA THR A 710 6.25 -13.51 41.76
C THR A 710 6.82 -13.32 43.17
N GLU A 711 6.97 -12.05 43.56
CA GLU A 711 7.09 -11.74 44.98
C GLU A 711 5.84 -12.24 45.74
N ASN A 712 5.96 -12.46 47.05
CA ASN A 712 4.85 -12.94 47.87
C ASN A 712 3.67 -11.95 47.80
N LEU A 713 2.58 -12.39 47.19
CA LEU A 713 1.33 -11.66 47.05
C LEU A 713 0.50 -11.80 48.32
N LYS A 714 -0.24 -10.73 48.65
CA LYS A 714 -1.07 -10.64 49.85
C LYS A 714 -2.52 -10.37 49.47
N ALA A 715 -3.38 -11.36 49.67
CA ALA A 715 -4.82 -11.20 49.58
C ALA A 715 -5.40 -10.92 50.97
N LEU A 716 -6.11 -9.79 51.11
CA LEU A 716 -6.77 -9.38 52.36
C LEU A 716 -8.26 -9.72 52.28
N ILE A 717 -8.72 -10.63 53.14
CA ILE A 717 -10.14 -10.91 53.30
C ILE A 717 -10.78 -9.70 54.02
N PRO A 718 -11.92 -9.17 53.54
CA PRO A 718 -12.59 -8.06 54.21
C PRO A 718 -12.86 -8.38 55.69
N GLU A 719 -12.49 -7.45 56.58
CA GLU A 719 -12.79 -7.59 58.01
C GLU A 719 -14.31 -7.56 58.23
N GLY A 720 -14.81 -8.47 59.06
CA GLY A 720 -16.23 -8.56 59.33
C GLY A 720 -16.69 -9.92 59.81
N ALA A 721 -17.95 -9.94 60.25
CA ALA A 721 -18.67 -11.15 60.63
C ALA A 721 -19.39 -11.73 59.41
N TYR A 722 -19.06 -12.96 59.07
CA TYR A 722 -19.64 -13.70 57.95
C TYR A 722 -20.69 -14.69 58.47
N THR A 723 -21.91 -14.57 57.94
CA THR A 723 -23.07 -15.43 58.30
C THR A 723 -23.31 -16.55 57.28
N ASN A 724 -22.55 -16.57 56.18
CA ASN A 724 -22.65 -17.55 55.11
C ASN A 724 -21.26 -17.92 54.58
N MET A 725 -20.96 -19.22 54.51
CA MET A 725 -19.67 -19.73 54.02
C MET A 725 -19.48 -19.54 52.51
N ALA A 726 -20.57 -19.42 51.74
CA ALA A 726 -20.47 -19.03 50.33
C ALA A 726 -19.99 -17.58 50.17
N ASP A 727 -20.35 -16.69 51.10
CA ASP A 727 -19.90 -15.29 51.09
C ASP A 727 -18.43 -15.21 51.52
N VAL A 728 -17.97 -16.10 52.42
CA VAL A 728 -16.54 -16.27 52.75
C VAL A 728 -15.77 -16.69 51.50
N ALA A 729 -16.23 -17.72 50.78
CA ALA A 729 -15.59 -18.17 49.55
C ALA A 729 -15.52 -17.06 48.48
N ALA A 730 -16.62 -16.32 48.27
CA ALA A 730 -16.66 -15.20 47.33
C ALA A 730 -15.73 -14.04 47.74
N ALA A 731 -15.60 -13.78 49.04
CA ALA A 731 -14.69 -12.77 49.56
C ALA A 731 -13.22 -13.17 49.33
N ILE A 732 -12.86 -14.44 49.60
CA ILE A 732 -11.52 -14.96 49.31
C ILE A 732 -11.22 -14.88 47.82
N GLU A 733 -12.15 -15.30 46.97
CA GLU A 733 -12.02 -15.24 45.51
C GLU A 733 -11.74 -13.83 45.02
N THR A 734 -12.53 -12.86 45.50
CA THR A 734 -12.37 -11.45 45.14
C THR A 734 -11.02 -10.91 45.59
N SER A 735 -10.59 -11.26 46.81
CA SER A 735 -9.31 -10.82 47.37
C SER A 735 -8.10 -11.41 46.63
N LEU A 736 -8.15 -12.69 46.24
CA LEU A 736 -7.11 -13.34 45.45
C LEU A 736 -7.00 -12.73 44.05
N ARG A 737 -8.13 -12.57 43.35
CA ARG A 737 -8.16 -11.94 42.01
C ARG A 737 -7.63 -10.51 42.04
N SER A 738 -8.03 -9.73 43.05
CA SER A 738 -7.54 -8.35 43.23
C SER A 738 -6.04 -8.29 43.46
N ALA A 739 -5.50 -9.19 44.31
CA ALA A 739 -4.07 -9.27 44.58
C ALA A 739 -3.26 -9.69 43.34
N SER A 740 -3.77 -10.63 42.56
CA SER A 740 -3.15 -11.08 41.30
C SER A 740 -3.19 -10.00 40.20
N ALA A 741 -4.31 -9.30 40.05
CA ALA A 741 -4.44 -8.19 39.11
C ALA A 741 -3.46 -7.04 39.44
N ALA A 742 -3.24 -6.75 40.72
CA ALA A 742 -2.26 -5.76 41.17
C ALA A 742 -0.80 -6.18 40.88
N ALA A 743 -0.53 -7.48 40.78
CA ALA A 743 0.79 -8.03 40.46
C ALA A 743 1.09 -8.07 38.95
N GLY A 744 0.07 -7.85 38.10
CA GLY A 744 0.20 -7.85 36.64
C GLY A 744 -0.15 -9.18 35.97
N ASN A 745 -0.41 -10.25 36.74
CA ASN A 745 -0.74 -11.58 36.20
C ASN A 745 -2.24 -11.81 36.01
N GLY A 746 -3.10 -11.13 36.78
CA GLY A 746 -4.55 -11.12 36.53
C GLY A 746 -5.25 -12.49 36.66
N VAL A 747 -4.72 -13.40 37.48
CA VAL A 747 -5.21 -14.76 37.62
C VAL A 747 -6.65 -14.81 38.11
N MET A 748 -7.51 -15.51 37.36
CA MET A 748 -8.90 -15.74 37.72
C MET A 748 -8.99 -16.93 38.68
N TYR A 749 -8.83 -16.66 39.98
CA TYR A 749 -9.07 -17.65 41.02
C TYR A 749 -10.55 -18.01 41.12
N ALA A 750 -10.87 -19.25 41.45
CA ALA A 750 -12.20 -19.74 41.82
C ALA A 750 -12.10 -20.36 43.21
N VAL A 751 -12.95 -19.92 44.13
CA VAL A 751 -12.95 -20.44 45.50
C VAL A 751 -14.33 -21.01 45.81
N SER A 752 -14.35 -22.27 46.22
CA SER A 752 -15.59 -22.98 46.55
C SER A 752 -15.55 -23.49 47.98
N TYR A 753 -16.72 -23.49 48.62
CA TYR A 753 -16.96 -24.15 49.89
C TYR A 753 -17.97 -25.28 49.69
N ASP A 754 -17.56 -26.51 50.01
CA ASP A 754 -18.48 -27.64 50.00
C ASP A 754 -19.15 -27.77 51.38
N ALA A 755 -20.47 -27.55 51.41
CA ALA A 755 -21.25 -27.62 52.64
C ALA A 755 -21.36 -29.04 53.23
N VAL A 756 -21.09 -30.09 52.45
CA VAL A 756 -21.15 -31.49 52.90
C VAL A 756 -19.85 -31.90 53.55
N SER A 757 -18.72 -31.61 52.91
CA SER A 757 -17.38 -31.93 53.44
C SER A 757 -16.79 -30.85 54.33
N GLY A 758 -17.38 -29.64 54.39
CA GLY A 758 -16.92 -28.53 55.22
C GLY A 758 -15.54 -27.98 54.82
N LEU A 759 -15.12 -28.22 53.57
CA LEU A 759 -13.78 -27.88 53.08
C LEU A 759 -13.83 -26.71 52.09
N PHE A 760 -12.78 -25.89 52.12
CA PHE A 760 -12.51 -24.88 51.10
C PHE A 760 -11.59 -25.45 50.03
N SER A 761 -11.87 -25.11 48.77
CA SER A 761 -10.97 -25.39 47.64
C SER A 761 -10.65 -24.09 46.92
N ILE A 762 -9.38 -23.92 46.56
CA ILE A 762 -8.87 -22.77 45.83
C ILE A 762 -8.30 -23.25 44.50
N LYS A 763 -8.84 -22.76 43.39
CA LYS A 763 -8.37 -23.10 42.05
C LYS A 763 -7.96 -21.83 41.32
N GLY A 764 -6.91 -21.89 40.51
CA GLY A 764 -6.52 -20.82 39.61
C GLY A 764 -6.80 -21.23 38.17
N ASN A 765 -7.49 -20.37 37.40
CA ASN A 765 -7.73 -20.58 35.98
C ASN A 765 -7.21 -19.38 35.18
N ALA A 766 -5.92 -19.37 34.88
CA ALA A 766 -5.33 -18.35 34.03
C ALA A 766 -4.26 -18.96 33.12
N PRO A 767 -4.27 -18.65 31.81
CA PRO A 767 -3.30 -19.18 30.86
C PRO A 767 -1.87 -18.70 31.18
N GLU A 768 -1.68 -17.59 31.89
CA GLU A 768 -0.37 -16.96 32.11
C GLU A 768 0.50 -17.61 33.20
N ILE A 769 -0.04 -18.49 34.06
CA ILE A 769 0.72 -19.10 35.18
C ILE A 769 0.99 -20.59 34.98
N SER A 770 2.20 -21.09 35.28
CA SER A 770 2.58 -22.51 35.25
C SER A 770 2.35 -23.24 36.59
N ALA A 771 2.34 -22.49 37.69
CA ALA A 771 2.05 -22.99 39.03
C ALA A 771 1.58 -21.85 39.95
N PHE A 772 0.94 -22.21 41.07
CA PHE A 772 0.78 -21.28 42.19
C PHE A 772 1.02 -22.00 43.52
N HIS A 773 1.61 -21.27 44.47
CA HIS A 773 2.03 -21.79 45.76
C HIS A 773 1.35 -21.03 46.88
N MET A 774 0.61 -21.73 47.74
CA MET A 774 0.03 -21.12 48.94
C MET A 774 1.08 -21.07 50.05
N ARG A 775 1.40 -19.87 50.55
CA ARG A 775 2.51 -19.63 51.48
C ARG A 775 2.05 -19.53 52.93
N TRP A 776 1.29 -20.53 53.38
CA TRP A 776 0.58 -20.50 54.66
C TRP A 776 1.48 -20.42 55.92
N ALA A 777 2.67 -21.03 55.91
CA ALA A 777 3.65 -20.93 57.02
C ALA A 777 4.88 -20.07 56.71
N THR A 778 5.12 -19.78 55.44
CA THR A 778 6.39 -19.21 54.97
C THR A 778 6.25 -17.79 54.44
N GLY A 779 5.02 -17.31 54.27
CA GLY A 779 4.71 -15.96 53.82
C GLY A 779 4.97 -14.86 54.86
N PRO A 780 5.21 -13.62 54.44
CA PRO A 780 5.53 -12.50 55.33
C PRO A 780 4.34 -12.03 56.21
N GLY A 781 3.11 -12.47 55.92
CA GLY A 781 1.90 -12.26 56.71
C GLY A 781 1.44 -13.48 57.51
N PHE A 782 2.26 -14.54 57.64
CA PHE A 782 1.86 -15.80 58.30
C PHE A 782 1.36 -15.64 59.74
N ALA A 783 1.81 -14.60 60.45
CA ALA A 783 1.39 -14.30 61.81
C ALA A 783 -0.11 -13.97 61.87
N ASP A 784 -0.59 -13.24 60.88
CA ASP A 784 -1.98 -12.77 60.72
C ASP A 784 -2.75 -13.65 59.70
N GLY A 785 -2.24 -14.87 59.45
CA GLY A 785 -2.64 -15.72 58.34
C GLY A 785 -3.97 -16.46 58.54
N ALA A 786 -4.86 -16.35 57.56
CA ALA A 786 -6.19 -16.97 57.51
C ALA A 786 -6.17 -18.50 57.39
N ALA A 787 -5.02 -19.11 57.10
CA ALA A 787 -4.86 -20.57 56.88
C ALA A 787 -5.59 -21.42 57.93
N ARG A 788 -5.35 -21.12 59.21
CA ARG A 788 -5.93 -21.86 60.34
C ARG A 788 -7.44 -21.65 60.42
N THR A 789 -7.91 -20.42 60.19
CA THR A 789 -9.33 -20.07 60.19
C THR A 789 -10.07 -20.80 59.07
N LEU A 790 -9.42 -20.98 57.92
CA LEU A 790 -9.94 -21.64 56.73
C LEU A 790 -9.72 -23.16 56.69
N GLY A 791 -9.12 -23.73 57.76
CA GLY A 791 -8.93 -25.18 57.88
C GLY A 791 -7.75 -25.78 57.12
N PHE A 792 -6.84 -24.95 56.59
CA PHE A 792 -5.59 -25.39 55.96
C PHE A 792 -4.49 -25.62 57.01
N ASP A 793 -3.74 -26.70 56.85
CA ASP A 793 -2.54 -26.92 57.65
C ASP A 793 -1.47 -25.91 57.23
N ARG A 794 -0.86 -25.25 58.22
CA ARG A 794 0.27 -24.34 57.96
C ARG A 794 1.52 -25.12 57.57
N SER A 795 1.63 -26.42 57.92
CA SER A 795 2.85 -27.19 57.74
C SER A 795 3.05 -27.81 56.34
N SER A 796 2.01 -27.82 55.51
CA SER A 796 2.09 -28.20 54.09
C SER A 796 2.23 -26.96 53.21
N ASP A 797 3.27 -26.96 52.38
CA ASP A 797 3.35 -26.05 51.24
C ASP A 797 2.47 -26.64 50.12
N ASP A 798 1.22 -26.20 50.02
CA ASP A 798 0.32 -26.65 48.96
C ASP A 798 0.74 -25.98 47.64
N ALA A 799 1.50 -26.72 46.83
CA ALA A 799 1.93 -26.32 45.49
C ALA A 799 1.04 -26.97 44.43
N VAL A 800 0.47 -26.16 43.54
CA VAL A 800 -0.26 -26.63 42.36
C VAL A 800 0.62 -26.45 41.15
N VAL A 801 0.90 -27.55 40.43
CA VAL A 801 1.61 -27.53 39.15
C VAL A 801 0.63 -27.97 38.07
N PHE A 802 0.54 -27.20 36.98
CA PHE A 802 -0.32 -27.54 35.84
C PHE A 802 0.40 -28.49 34.88
N ALA A 803 -0.35 -29.30 34.12
CA ALA A 803 0.22 -30.22 33.14
C ALA A 803 0.70 -29.47 31.89
N GLN A 804 1.99 -29.63 31.56
CA GLN A 804 2.64 -29.05 30.39
C GLN A 804 3.56 -30.10 29.75
N SER A 805 3.70 -30.08 28.43
CA SER A 805 4.61 -31.00 27.75
C SER A 805 6.08 -30.71 28.13
N ASP A 806 6.86 -31.78 28.31
CA ASP A 806 8.24 -31.70 28.76
C ASP A 806 9.22 -31.42 27.62
N ALA A 807 8.86 -31.85 26.41
CA ALA A 807 9.62 -31.62 25.19
C ALA A 807 8.88 -30.66 24.25
N PRO A 808 9.60 -29.78 23.52
CA PRO A 808 9.03 -29.02 22.44
C PRO A 808 8.56 -29.96 21.32
N VAL A 809 7.38 -29.68 20.79
CA VAL A 809 6.64 -30.59 19.88
C VAL A 809 7.01 -30.38 18.41
N VAL A 810 7.53 -29.20 18.03
CA VAL A 810 7.84 -28.84 16.64
C VAL A 810 9.15 -28.04 16.56
N SER A 811 9.96 -28.23 15.49
CA SER A 811 11.22 -27.51 15.29
C SER A 811 11.23 -26.67 13.99
N LEU A 812 10.96 -25.37 14.10
CA LEU A 812 11.27 -24.37 13.08
C LEU A 812 12.63 -23.74 13.42
N THR A 813 13.72 -24.42 13.07
CA THR A 813 15.08 -23.99 13.45
C THR A 813 15.76 -23.21 12.33
N VAL A 814 16.04 -21.94 12.59
CA VAL A 814 17.01 -21.14 11.83
C VAL A 814 18.33 -21.21 12.58
N ASP A 815 19.39 -21.66 11.92
CA ASP A 815 20.72 -21.79 12.48
C ASP A 815 21.76 -21.13 11.57
N ALA A 816 23.03 -21.17 11.99
CA ALA A 816 24.12 -20.52 11.25
C ALA A 816 24.31 -21.04 9.81
N SER A 817 23.66 -22.15 9.43
CA SER A 817 23.71 -22.72 8.08
C SER A 817 22.54 -22.28 7.19
N ASN A 818 21.58 -21.50 7.67
CA ASN A 818 20.42 -21.06 6.87
C ASN A 818 19.82 -19.71 7.32
N ASN A 819 20.59 -18.84 8.00
CA ASN A 819 20.06 -17.62 8.60
C ASN A 819 20.33 -16.31 7.83
N LYS A 820 20.77 -16.38 6.57
CA LYS A 820 21.10 -15.18 5.80
C LYS A 820 20.15 -14.96 4.65
N LEU A 821 19.81 -13.70 4.42
CA LEU A 821 19.00 -13.22 3.31
C LEU A 821 19.77 -12.13 2.56
N ASP A 822 20.17 -12.42 1.32
CA ASP A 822 20.81 -11.43 0.47
C ASP A 822 19.78 -10.66 -0.36
N PHE A 823 19.94 -9.35 -0.46
CA PHE A 823 19.06 -8.49 -1.24
C PHE A 823 19.79 -7.24 -1.75
N LYS A 824 19.15 -6.54 -2.69
CA LYS A 824 19.61 -5.28 -3.27
C LYS A 824 18.52 -4.24 -3.19
N GLU A 825 18.94 -3.04 -2.80
CA GLU A 825 18.12 -1.83 -2.74
C GLU A 825 18.66 -0.82 -3.77
N ILE A 826 17.79 -0.32 -4.64
CA ILE A 826 18.10 0.79 -5.56
C ILE A 826 17.19 1.95 -5.21
N ILE A 827 17.76 3.03 -4.68
CA ILE A 827 17.04 4.26 -4.34
C ILE A 827 16.67 5.03 -5.61
N HIS A 828 15.52 5.71 -5.62
CA HIS A 828 15.11 6.55 -6.74
C HIS A 828 16.21 7.57 -7.15
N GLY A 829 16.59 7.54 -8.44
CA GLY A 829 17.55 8.47 -9.02
C GLY A 829 19.02 8.02 -8.95
N GLU A 830 19.31 6.86 -8.37
CA GLU A 830 20.64 6.24 -8.41
C GLU A 830 20.74 5.19 -9.53
N THR A 831 21.93 5.04 -10.13
CA THR A 831 22.18 4.05 -11.19
C THR A 831 22.45 2.66 -10.62
N GLU A 832 22.01 1.60 -11.33
CA GLU A 832 22.28 0.18 -10.99
C GLU A 832 23.77 -0.14 -10.69
N ASP A 833 24.70 0.68 -11.19
CA ASP A 833 26.15 0.52 -10.98
C ASP A 833 26.63 0.90 -9.56
N ILE A 834 25.80 1.49 -8.69
CA ILE A 834 26.18 1.97 -7.33
C ILE A 834 25.86 0.93 -6.23
N VAL A 835 25.20 -0.18 -6.57
CA VAL A 835 24.52 -1.05 -5.61
C VAL A 835 25.48 -1.89 -4.75
N CYS A 836 25.40 -1.72 -3.43
CA CYS A 836 25.93 -2.68 -2.45
C CYS A 836 24.91 -3.82 -2.28
N GLU A 837 25.38 -5.06 -2.36
CA GLU A 837 24.61 -6.21 -1.91
C GLU A 837 24.52 -6.20 -0.38
N LEU A 838 23.30 -6.29 0.15
CA LEU A 838 22.97 -6.26 1.56
C LEU A 838 22.67 -7.69 2.03
N THR A 839 23.05 -8.01 3.27
CA THR A 839 22.81 -9.34 3.85
C THR A 839 22.11 -9.18 5.19
N ALA A 840 20.79 -9.41 5.22
CA ALA A 840 20.04 -9.50 6.46
C ALA A 840 20.37 -10.81 7.18
N ALA A 841 20.75 -10.70 8.45
CA ALA A 841 20.99 -11.84 9.32
C ALA A 841 19.76 -12.09 10.19
N VAL A 842 18.99 -13.11 9.84
CA VAL A 842 17.86 -13.58 10.63
C VAL A 842 18.39 -14.17 11.95
N PRO A 843 17.82 -13.83 13.11
CA PRO A 843 18.24 -14.40 14.38
C PRO A 843 18.23 -15.93 14.37
N ALA A 844 19.34 -16.56 14.77
CA ALA A 844 19.36 -18.01 14.93
C ALA A 844 18.51 -18.39 16.16
N GLY A 845 17.58 -19.32 15.98
CA GLY A 845 16.61 -19.69 17.01
C GLY A 845 15.53 -20.62 16.48
N ASN A 846 14.66 -21.03 17.40
CA ASN A 846 13.42 -21.70 17.05
C ASN A 846 12.32 -20.65 16.96
N TYR A 847 11.58 -20.64 15.86
CA TYR A 847 10.47 -19.70 15.66
C TYR A 847 9.14 -20.37 15.98
N ALA A 848 8.28 -19.62 16.67
CA ALA A 848 6.99 -20.06 17.17
C ALA A 848 5.95 -20.38 16.07
N SER A 849 6.01 -19.64 14.97
CA SER A 849 5.08 -19.71 13.84
C SER A 849 5.76 -19.16 12.59
N TYR A 850 5.15 -19.38 11.43
CA TYR A 850 5.60 -18.77 10.18
C TYR A 850 5.51 -17.24 10.21
N ASP A 851 4.50 -16.68 10.89
CA ASP A 851 4.37 -15.24 11.09
C ASP A 851 5.49 -14.68 11.98
N ALA A 852 5.90 -15.43 13.01
CA ALA A 852 7.03 -15.04 13.86
C ALA A 852 8.36 -15.04 13.08
N LEU A 853 8.53 -16.00 12.15
CA LEU A 853 9.66 -16.02 11.23
C LEU A 853 9.58 -14.87 10.22
N ALA A 854 8.40 -14.59 9.66
CA ALA A 854 8.16 -13.48 8.74
C ALA A 854 8.53 -12.14 9.39
N ALA A 855 8.03 -11.87 10.59
CA ALA A 855 8.34 -10.66 11.35
C ALA A 855 9.84 -10.54 11.69
N ALA A 856 10.53 -11.65 11.96
CA ALA A 856 11.97 -11.63 12.22
C ALA A 856 12.79 -11.37 10.96
N ILE A 857 12.35 -11.86 9.81
CA ILE A 857 12.96 -11.57 8.52
C ILE A 857 12.75 -10.09 8.17
N GLU A 858 11.54 -9.57 8.34
CA GLU A 858 11.20 -8.16 8.15
C GLU A 858 12.11 -7.26 8.97
N GLN A 859 12.19 -7.50 10.28
CA GLN A 859 13.07 -6.75 11.18
C GLN A 859 14.55 -6.83 10.78
N ALA A 860 15.01 -7.99 10.31
CA ALA A 860 16.40 -8.15 9.88
C ALA A 860 16.70 -7.35 8.60
N MET A 861 15.76 -7.32 7.65
CA MET A 861 15.89 -6.53 6.42
C MET A 861 15.85 -5.03 6.69
N GLU A 862 14.90 -4.56 7.51
CA GLU A 862 14.80 -3.15 7.87
C GLU A 862 16.00 -2.67 8.70
N ALA A 863 16.53 -3.51 9.58
CA ALA A 863 17.73 -3.19 10.34
C ALA A 863 18.94 -3.00 9.41
N GLU A 864 19.14 -3.92 8.46
CA GLU A 864 20.23 -3.85 7.49
C GLU A 864 20.09 -2.62 6.58
N SER A 865 18.87 -2.34 6.10
CA SER A 865 18.57 -1.13 5.32
C SER A 865 18.87 0.16 6.08
N ARG A 866 18.53 0.20 7.37
CA ARG A 866 18.79 1.34 8.26
C ARG A 866 20.28 1.54 8.52
N ASP A 867 21.02 0.46 8.73
CA ASP A 867 22.46 0.50 8.98
C ASP A 867 23.25 0.97 7.74
N ASN A 868 22.73 0.68 6.54
CA ASN A 868 23.27 1.19 5.29
C ASN A 868 22.78 2.60 4.91
N GLY A 869 21.86 3.18 5.70
CA GLY A 869 21.39 4.56 5.57
C GLY A 869 20.19 4.76 4.64
N ASN A 870 19.60 3.68 4.13
CA ASN A 870 18.48 3.70 3.18
C ASN A 870 17.12 3.80 3.87
N GLN A 871 16.97 3.18 5.05
CA GLN A 871 15.76 3.24 5.89
C GLN A 871 14.47 2.79 5.18
N VAL A 872 14.58 1.74 4.37
CA VAL A 872 13.44 1.12 3.70
C VAL A 872 12.61 0.33 4.71
N ASN A 873 11.28 0.43 4.61
CA ASN A 873 10.35 -0.39 5.37
C ASN A 873 9.92 -1.59 4.53
N TYR A 874 9.84 -2.76 5.15
CA TYR A 874 9.47 -4.00 4.49
C TYR A 874 8.20 -4.57 5.11
N SER A 875 7.50 -5.41 4.37
CA SER A 875 6.45 -6.27 4.89
C SER A 875 6.74 -7.68 4.41
N VAL A 876 6.85 -8.60 5.37
CA VAL A 876 6.99 -10.03 5.10
C VAL A 876 5.78 -10.73 5.68
N THR A 877 5.02 -11.43 4.85
CA THR A 877 3.81 -12.14 5.25
C THR A 877 3.87 -13.61 4.88
N TYR A 878 3.18 -14.45 5.64
CA TYR A 878 3.03 -15.87 5.34
C TYR A 878 1.55 -16.19 5.10
N ASP A 879 1.28 -16.90 4.02
CA ASP A 879 -0.05 -17.40 3.69
C ASP A 879 -0.20 -18.84 4.20
N PRO A 880 -1.10 -19.10 5.18
CA PRO A 880 -1.28 -20.43 5.77
C PRO A 880 -1.89 -21.46 4.83
N ASP A 881 -2.67 -21.03 3.83
CA ASP A 881 -3.39 -21.92 2.92
C ASP A 881 -2.47 -22.40 1.81
N THR A 882 -1.69 -21.48 1.23
CA THR A 882 -0.73 -21.82 0.17
C THR A 882 0.63 -22.26 0.71
N ARG A 883 0.90 -22.00 1.99
CA ARG A 883 2.17 -22.24 2.71
C ARG A 883 3.34 -21.46 2.10
N LYS A 884 3.09 -20.23 1.66
CA LYS A 884 4.07 -19.41 0.93
C LYS A 884 4.40 -18.13 1.67
N PHE A 885 5.65 -17.71 1.60
CA PHE A 885 6.08 -16.38 2.08
C PHE A 885 5.92 -15.36 0.97
N SER A 886 5.50 -14.14 1.33
CA SER A 886 5.45 -13.01 0.42
C SER A 886 6.24 -11.82 0.98
N PHE A 887 7.00 -11.16 0.10
CA PHE A 887 7.87 -10.03 0.43
C PHE A 887 7.41 -8.80 -0.33
N LYS A 888 7.32 -7.68 0.39
CA LYS A 888 6.88 -6.40 -0.13
C LYS A 888 7.66 -5.25 0.52
N GLU A 889 7.80 -4.14 -0.19
CA GLU A 889 8.28 -2.86 0.35
C GLU A 889 7.08 -1.95 0.64
N THR A 890 7.14 -1.21 1.75
CA THR A 890 6.01 -0.42 2.26
C THR A 890 6.25 1.10 2.21
N GLY A 891 7.06 1.60 1.25
CA GLY A 891 7.44 3.01 1.17
C GLY A 891 7.76 3.56 -0.24
N ASP A 892 8.16 4.84 -0.30
CA ASP A 892 8.48 5.54 -1.57
C ASP A 892 9.99 5.65 -1.83
N THR A 893 10.77 4.79 -1.17
CA THR A 893 12.22 4.95 -1.11
C THR A 893 12.95 4.24 -2.26
N LEU A 894 12.44 3.09 -2.72
CA LEU A 894 13.11 2.25 -3.70
C LEU A 894 12.57 2.40 -5.12
N GLY A 895 13.47 2.66 -6.07
CA GLY A 895 13.23 2.51 -7.50
C GLY A 895 13.32 1.06 -8.00
N ALA A 896 14.06 0.19 -7.31
CA ALA A 896 14.04 -1.26 -7.54
C ALA A 896 14.53 -2.03 -6.30
N PHE A 897 14.04 -3.25 -6.13
CA PHE A 897 14.44 -4.17 -5.07
C PHE A 897 14.62 -5.58 -5.63
N SER A 898 15.65 -6.29 -5.20
CA SER A 898 15.88 -7.67 -5.66
C SER A 898 16.29 -8.54 -4.50
N LEU A 899 15.55 -9.61 -4.27
CA LEU A 899 15.96 -10.69 -3.37
C LEU A 899 16.93 -11.58 -4.14
N LEU A 900 18.05 -11.94 -3.52
CA LEU A 900 19.15 -12.65 -4.17
C LEU A 900 19.31 -14.04 -3.57
N TRP A 901 18.30 -14.89 -3.72
CA TRP A 901 18.22 -16.18 -3.05
C TRP A 901 19.33 -17.14 -3.47
N GLU A 902 19.58 -17.22 -4.78
CA GLU A 902 20.62 -18.07 -5.36
C GLU A 902 21.67 -17.29 -6.18
N THR A 903 21.49 -15.99 -6.41
CA THR A 903 22.51 -15.15 -7.04
C THR A 903 23.35 -14.37 -6.04
N GLY A 904 22.93 -14.31 -4.79
CA GLY A 904 23.62 -13.62 -3.71
C GLY A 904 24.93 -14.29 -3.27
N LEU A 905 25.62 -13.65 -2.33
CA LEU A 905 26.87 -14.09 -1.73
C LEU A 905 26.69 -15.36 -0.89
N ASN A 906 25.52 -15.55 -0.28
CA ASN A 906 25.20 -16.64 0.63
C ASN A 906 24.39 -17.78 -0.02
N ARG A 907 24.24 -17.76 -1.35
CA ARG A 907 23.64 -18.83 -2.17
C ARG A 907 24.22 -20.22 -1.88
N ASP A 908 23.54 -21.28 -2.37
CA ASP A 908 23.98 -22.66 -2.19
C ASP A 908 25.48 -22.84 -2.52
N THR A 909 26.16 -23.61 -1.68
CA THR A 909 27.53 -24.11 -1.94
C THR A 909 27.70 -24.72 -3.33
N ALA A 910 26.65 -25.35 -3.90
CA ALA A 910 26.66 -25.92 -5.23
C ALA A 910 26.77 -24.86 -6.35
N THR A 911 26.27 -23.65 -6.11
CA THR A 911 26.35 -22.50 -7.03
C THR A 911 27.45 -21.51 -6.64
N GLY A 912 28.25 -21.83 -5.61
CA GLY A 912 29.48 -21.11 -5.24
C GLY A 912 29.31 -20.02 -4.19
N GLY A 913 28.24 -20.05 -3.38
CA GLY A 913 28.07 -19.22 -2.18
C GLY A 913 28.44 -19.94 -0.89
N THR A 914 28.10 -19.36 0.25
CA THR A 914 28.37 -19.93 1.59
C THR A 914 27.42 -21.08 1.95
N GLY A 915 26.27 -21.20 1.26
CA GLY A 915 25.21 -22.15 1.57
C GLY A 915 24.39 -21.78 2.79
N GLU A 916 24.52 -20.54 3.28
CA GLU A 916 23.87 -20.04 4.50
C GLU A 916 22.52 -19.34 4.22
N ALA A 917 22.04 -19.38 2.97
CA ALA A 917 20.81 -18.71 2.54
C ALA A 917 19.54 -19.35 3.12
N ILE A 918 18.62 -18.50 3.61
CA ILE A 918 17.31 -18.90 4.13
C ILE A 918 16.30 -19.23 3.01
N GLY A 919 16.52 -18.76 1.77
CA GLY A 919 15.55 -18.84 0.68
C GLY A 919 14.97 -20.24 0.38
N ARG A 920 15.81 -21.28 0.47
CA ARG A 920 15.37 -22.67 0.27
C ARG A 920 14.40 -23.13 1.37
N LEU A 921 14.60 -22.68 2.60
CA LEU A 921 13.70 -22.98 3.73
C LEU A 921 12.33 -22.32 3.52
N LEU A 922 12.31 -21.12 2.93
CA LEU A 922 11.10 -20.35 2.67
C LEU A 922 10.40 -20.73 1.35
N GLY A 923 10.96 -21.65 0.56
CA GLY A 923 10.34 -22.17 -0.66
C GLY A 923 10.61 -21.39 -1.96
N PHE A 924 11.61 -20.50 -1.99
CA PHE A 924 11.98 -19.72 -3.19
C PHE A 924 12.91 -20.50 -4.16
N ASP A 925 12.70 -20.35 -5.48
CA ASP A 925 13.55 -20.89 -6.57
C ASP A 925 14.37 -19.75 -7.21
N PRO A 926 15.51 -20.02 -7.88
CA PRO A 926 16.28 -19.06 -8.70
C PRO A 926 15.53 -18.19 -9.73
N LYS A 927 14.23 -18.41 -9.98
CA LYS A 927 13.41 -17.53 -10.82
C LYS A 927 12.76 -16.39 -10.05
N ASP A 928 12.74 -16.48 -8.71
CA ASP A 928 12.14 -15.51 -7.79
C ASP A 928 13.08 -14.33 -7.47
N ASP A 929 14.25 -14.26 -8.10
CA ASP A 929 15.34 -13.33 -7.80
C ASP A 929 15.07 -11.84 -8.17
N THR A 930 13.82 -11.47 -8.51
CA THR A 930 13.48 -10.08 -8.85
C THR A 930 12.06 -9.69 -8.47
N TRP A 931 11.93 -8.67 -7.63
CA TRP A 931 10.73 -7.82 -7.56
C TRP A 931 10.93 -6.68 -8.56
N LEU A 932 10.21 -6.70 -9.68
CA LEU A 932 10.21 -5.55 -10.58
C LEU A 932 8.84 -4.89 -10.51
N PRO A 933 8.75 -3.59 -10.15
CA PRO A 933 7.52 -2.86 -10.38
C PRO A 933 7.18 -2.94 -11.87
N SER A 934 5.89 -2.87 -12.22
CA SER A 934 5.50 -2.94 -13.62
C SER A 934 5.90 -1.63 -14.29
N THR A 935 7.09 -1.60 -14.87
CA THR A 935 7.55 -0.52 -15.73
C THR A 935 7.08 -0.74 -17.16
N SER A 936 6.72 0.36 -17.81
CA SER A 936 6.35 0.36 -19.21
C SER A 936 7.44 -0.30 -20.05
N SER A 937 7.04 -1.31 -20.83
CA SER A 937 7.90 -2.08 -21.75
C SER A 937 8.60 -1.26 -22.81
N ARG A 938 8.13 -0.03 -23.05
CA ARG A 938 8.64 0.89 -24.05
C ARG A 938 8.42 2.31 -23.57
N LYS A 939 9.09 3.25 -24.22
CA LYS A 939 8.91 4.68 -23.95
C LYS A 939 7.48 5.10 -24.28
N ALA A 940 6.84 5.80 -23.36
CA ALA A 940 5.58 6.50 -23.56
C ALA A 940 5.84 7.78 -24.36
N GLU A 941 6.03 7.59 -25.67
CA GLU A 941 6.19 8.69 -26.62
C GLU A 941 4.91 8.88 -27.42
N TRP A 942 4.37 10.09 -27.38
CA TRP A 942 3.20 10.46 -28.15
C TRP A 942 3.66 11.17 -29.41
N GLY A 943 3.20 10.69 -30.56
CA GLY A 943 3.61 11.22 -31.86
C GLY A 943 3.23 10.30 -33.00
N ILE A 944 3.33 10.82 -34.21
CA ILE A 944 2.86 10.11 -35.40
C ILE A 944 3.70 8.86 -35.69
N PHE A 945 5.01 8.93 -35.50
CA PHE A 945 5.88 7.78 -35.78
C PHE A 945 5.62 6.63 -34.81
N GLN A 946 5.46 6.91 -33.52
CA GLN A 946 5.12 5.90 -32.53
C GLN A 946 3.73 5.32 -32.81
N THR A 947 2.75 6.15 -33.16
CA THR A 947 1.40 5.71 -33.54
C THR A 947 1.42 4.71 -34.70
N LEU A 948 2.27 4.93 -35.72
CA LEU A 948 2.39 4.02 -36.86
C LEU A 948 3.12 2.72 -36.53
N ILE A 949 4.10 2.78 -35.63
CA ILE A 949 4.80 1.59 -35.12
C ILE A 949 3.83 0.73 -34.29
N ASP A 950 3.00 1.37 -33.46
CA ASP A 950 1.96 0.73 -32.66
C ASP A 950 0.90 0.06 -33.54
N LEU A 951 0.38 0.81 -34.53
CA LEU A 951 -0.58 0.30 -35.50
C LEU A 951 -0.09 -0.99 -36.18
N LYS A 952 1.21 -1.04 -36.50
CA LYS A 952 1.83 -2.23 -37.06
C LYS A 952 1.87 -3.40 -36.06
N GLY A 953 2.16 -3.10 -34.80
CA GLY A 953 2.10 -4.08 -33.70
C GLY A 953 0.71 -4.68 -33.56
N TYR A 954 -0.33 -3.85 -33.48
CA TYR A 954 -1.72 -4.31 -33.36
C TYR A 954 -2.17 -5.16 -34.55
N LEU A 955 -1.77 -4.80 -35.77
CA LEU A 955 -2.06 -5.61 -36.96
C LEU A 955 -1.39 -6.98 -36.95
N ASN A 956 -0.21 -7.12 -36.35
CA ASN A 956 0.44 -8.43 -36.20
C ASN A 956 -0.22 -9.30 -35.13
N ASN A 957 -0.82 -8.68 -34.12
CA ASN A 957 -1.47 -9.36 -33.00
C ASN A 957 -2.97 -9.61 -33.24
N ASP A 958 -3.53 -9.16 -34.36
CA ASP A 958 -4.97 -9.20 -34.67
C ASP A 958 -5.84 -8.43 -33.65
N ASP A 959 -5.27 -7.36 -33.08
CA ASP A 959 -5.94 -6.48 -32.11
C ASP A 959 -6.75 -5.40 -32.84
N VAL A 960 -8.06 -5.61 -33.00
CA VAL A 960 -9.00 -4.70 -33.68
C VAL A 960 -9.19 -3.40 -32.90
N ASP A 961 -9.21 -3.45 -31.57
CA ASP A 961 -9.42 -2.29 -30.72
C ASP A 961 -8.17 -1.38 -30.71
N GLY A 962 -6.98 -1.98 -30.75
CA GLY A 962 -5.72 -1.29 -31.05
C GLY A 962 -5.74 -0.53 -32.37
N LEU A 963 -6.45 -1.03 -33.40
CA LEU A 963 -6.63 -0.30 -34.67
C LEU A 963 -7.53 0.92 -34.50
N GLU A 964 -8.62 0.81 -33.74
CA GLU A 964 -9.53 1.93 -33.46
C GLU A 964 -8.85 3.04 -32.65
N ARG A 965 -8.09 2.66 -31.62
CA ARG A 965 -7.20 3.57 -30.86
C ARG A 965 -6.21 4.29 -31.76
N SER A 966 -5.53 3.53 -32.61
CA SER A 966 -4.57 4.09 -33.57
C SER A 966 -5.24 5.08 -34.52
N LEU A 967 -6.50 4.83 -34.94
CA LEU A 967 -7.25 5.75 -35.78
C LEU A 967 -7.50 7.09 -35.07
N GLY A 968 -7.90 7.06 -33.80
CA GLY A 968 -8.05 8.26 -32.97
C GLY A 968 -6.75 9.07 -32.83
N ARG A 969 -5.63 8.39 -32.56
CA ARG A 969 -4.30 9.03 -32.53
C ARG A 969 -3.90 9.63 -33.87
N LEU A 970 -4.20 8.96 -34.98
CA LEU A 970 -3.94 9.49 -36.33
C LEU A 970 -4.82 10.69 -36.66
N ASP A 971 -6.05 10.77 -36.13
CA ASP A 971 -6.90 11.95 -36.23
C ASP A 971 -6.29 13.16 -35.51
N ALA A 972 -5.85 12.99 -34.26
CA ALA A 972 -5.19 14.04 -33.47
C ALA A 972 -3.92 14.56 -34.17
N ASN A 973 -3.02 13.65 -34.58
CA ASN A 973 -1.80 14.00 -35.29
C ASN A 973 -2.07 14.74 -36.61
N PHE A 974 -3.10 14.32 -37.37
CA PHE A 974 -3.49 14.99 -38.61
C PHE A 974 -3.99 16.42 -38.36
N ALA A 975 -4.76 16.63 -37.27
CA ALA A 975 -5.21 17.95 -36.87
C ALA A 975 -4.04 18.84 -36.42
N HIS A 976 -3.10 18.31 -35.64
CA HIS A 976 -1.88 19.00 -35.22
C HIS A 976 -1.04 19.46 -36.42
N LEU A 977 -0.71 18.56 -37.34
CA LEU A 977 0.06 18.89 -38.54
C LEU A 977 -0.66 19.92 -39.43
N SER A 978 -1.99 19.82 -39.53
CA SER A 978 -2.80 20.82 -40.25
C SER A 978 -2.71 22.21 -39.61
N SER A 979 -2.68 22.28 -38.27
CA SER A 979 -2.44 23.52 -37.52
C SER A 979 -1.04 24.09 -37.81
N VAL A 980 -0.02 23.24 -37.83
CA VAL A 980 1.36 23.64 -38.17
C VAL A 980 1.47 24.20 -39.59
N ILE A 981 0.81 23.57 -40.57
CA ILE A 981 0.73 24.07 -41.95
C ILE A 981 0.09 25.47 -42.00
N SER A 982 -1.00 25.66 -41.25
CA SER A 982 -1.68 26.96 -41.17
C SER A 982 -0.77 28.07 -40.61
N ASP A 983 -0.02 27.78 -39.54
CA ASP A 983 0.95 28.73 -38.97
C ASP A 983 2.07 29.08 -39.97
N ASN A 984 2.60 28.10 -40.69
CA ASN A 984 3.58 28.35 -41.76
C ASN A 984 3.00 29.25 -42.85
N GLY A 985 1.74 29.04 -43.24
CA GLY A 985 1.02 29.90 -44.18
C GLY A 985 0.89 31.35 -43.69
N VAL A 986 0.60 31.56 -42.40
CA VAL A 986 0.57 32.90 -41.79
C VAL A 986 1.94 33.58 -41.86
N LYS A 987 3.02 32.85 -41.53
CA LYS A 987 4.40 33.36 -41.60
C LYS A 987 4.81 33.68 -43.04
N TYR A 988 4.44 32.83 -44.00
CA TYR A 988 4.69 33.05 -45.42
C TYR A 988 3.99 34.32 -45.92
N ASN A 989 2.68 34.47 -45.61
CA ASN A 989 1.91 35.67 -45.96
C ASN A 989 2.52 36.94 -45.35
N ARG A 990 3.02 36.87 -44.11
CA ARG A 990 3.73 37.99 -43.48
C ARG A 990 5.01 38.36 -44.25
N LEU A 991 5.80 37.38 -44.68
CA LEU A 991 7.00 37.62 -45.50
C LEU A 991 6.65 38.18 -46.89
N ASP A 992 5.56 37.70 -47.50
CA ASP A 992 5.10 38.16 -48.81
C ASP A 992 4.67 39.65 -48.78
N ILE A 993 3.89 40.04 -47.76
CA ILE A 993 3.50 41.44 -47.55
C ILE A 993 4.74 42.32 -47.34
N GLN A 994 5.71 41.85 -46.56
CA GLN A 994 6.95 42.60 -46.30
C GLN A 994 7.83 42.73 -47.55
N GLU A 995 7.84 41.70 -48.40
CA GLU A 995 8.49 41.77 -49.71
C GLU A 995 7.86 42.85 -50.60
N GLN A 996 6.53 42.93 -50.67
CA GLN A 996 5.84 43.97 -51.43
C GLN A 996 6.19 45.38 -50.93
N ILE A 997 6.15 45.59 -49.60
CA ILE A 997 6.52 46.87 -48.97
C ILE A 997 7.98 47.22 -49.27
N ARG A 998 8.89 46.24 -49.21
CA ARG A 998 10.31 46.42 -49.51
C ARG A 998 10.52 46.85 -50.96
N VAL A 999 9.87 46.18 -51.92
CA VAL A 999 9.97 46.49 -53.36
C VAL A 999 9.50 47.92 -53.63
N GLU A 1000 8.39 48.34 -53.01
CA GLU A 1000 7.90 49.72 -53.13
C GLU A 1000 8.88 50.74 -52.52
N MET A 1001 9.47 50.42 -51.36
CA MET A 1001 10.45 51.28 -50.71
C MET A 1001 11.74 51.42 -51.53
N ASP A 1002 12.26 50.31 -52.08
CA ASP A 1002 13.45 50.35 -52.92
C ASP A 1002 13.22 51.12 -54.23
N LEU A 1003 12.03 50.97 -54.84
CA LEU A 1003 11.65 51.77 -56.01
C LEU A 1003 11.62 53.27 -55.68
N SER A 1004 10.96 53.65 -54.58
CA SER A 1004 10.89 55.05 -54.14
C SER A 1004 12.28 55.63 -53.84
N LEU A 1005 13.15 54.85 -53.19
CA LEU A 1005 14.52 55.26 -52.91
C LEU A 1005 15.36 55.36 -54.19
N THR A 1006 15.16 54.46 -55.16
CA THR A 1006 15.81 54.51 -56.47
C THR A 1006 15.41 55.75 -57.25
N GLU A 1007 14.12 56.11 -57.28
CA GLU A 1007 13.63 57.35 -57.89
C GLU A 1007 14.24 58.59 -57.20
N ARG A 1008 14.23 58.62 -55.86
CA ARG A 1008 14.85 59.71 -55.09
C ARG A 1008 16.35 59.81 -55.34
N ARG A 1009 17.07 58.69 -55.43
CA ARG A 1009 18.49 58.67 -55.79
C ARG A 1009 18.73 59.20 -57.20
N SER A 1010 17.93 58.74 -58.17
CA SER A 1010 17.98 59.19 -59.57
C SER A 1010 17.84 60.71 -59.67
N THR A 1011 16.83 61.30 -59.01
CA THR A 1011 16.65 62.77 -58.99
C THR A 1011 17.83 63.56 -58.38
N LEU A 1012 18.66 62.92 -57.55
CA LEU A 1012 19.81 63.56 -56.89
C LEU A 1012 21.14 63.32 -57.62
N GLU A 1013 21.34 62.11 -58.14
CA GLU A 1013 22.61 61.59 -58.68
C GLU A 1013 22.66 61.64 -60.22
N ASP A 1014 21.54 61.47 -60.93
CA ASP A 1014 21.54 61.35 -62.39
C ASP A 1014 21.73 62.70 -63.08
N ALA A 1015 22.48 62.70 -64.18
CA ALA A 1015 22.73 63.90 -64.97
C ALA A 1015 21.54 64.23 -65.90
N ASP A 1016 21.15 65.51 -65.97
CA ASP A 1016 20.32 66.00 -67.06
C ASP A 1016 21.19 66.09 -68.33
N TYR A 1017 21.11 65.08 -69.18
CA TYR A 1017 21.88 65.02 -70.42
C TYR A 1017 21.58 66.21 -71.36
N VAL A 1018 20.38 66.77 -71.32
CA VAL A 1018 20.03 67.90 -72.17
C VAL A 1018 20.79 69.13 -71.70
N GLU A 1019 20.77 69.42 -70.40
CA GLU A 1019 21.52 70.53 -69.81
C GLU A 1019 23.04 70.33 -69.97
N ALA A 1020 23.55 69.13 -69.66
CA ALA A 1020 24.98 68.84 -69.76
C ALA A 1020 25.53 68.89 -71.19
N ILE A 1021 24.76 68.46 -72.20
CA ILE A 1021 25.16 68.59 -73.62
C ILE A 1021 25.16 70.06 -74.04
N MET A 1022 24.17 70.85 -73.61
CA MET A 1022 24.15 72.29 -73.88
C MET A 1022 25.34 73.00 -73.23
N GLU A 1023 25.65 72.67 -71.98
CA GLU A 1023 26.80 73.22 -71.25
C GLU A 1023 28.14 72.80 -71.89
N LEU A 1024 28.24 71.56 -72.38
CA LEU A 1024 29.42 71.10 -73.12
C LEU A 1024 29.62 71.94 -74.38
N GLN A 1025 28.58 72.11 -75.19
CA GLN A 1025 28.66 72.87 -76.45
C GLN A 1025 29.00 74.34 -76.21
N THR A 1026 28.40 74.97 -75.19
CA THR A 1026 28.70 76.37 -74.84
C THR A 1026 30.13 76.53 -74.32
N THR A 1027 30.60 75.61 -73.48
CA THR A 1027 31.97 75.63 -72.95
C THR A 1027 32.99 75.33 -74.04
N GLN A 1028 32.72 74.41 -74.97
CA GLN A 1028 33.56 74.13 -76.14
C GLN A 1028 33.68 75.38 -77.02
N LEU A 1029 32.55 76.03 -77.33
CA LEU A 1029 32.52 77.26 -78.10
C LEU A 1029 33.29 78.39 -77.39
N ALA A 1030 33.11 78.55 -76.07
CA ALA A 1030 33.83 79.53 -75.27
C ALA A 1030 35.34 79.24 -75.20
N TYR A 1031 35.74 77.96 -75.13
CA TYR A 1031 37.12 77.50 -75.18
C TYR A 1031 37.77 77.82 -76.52
N GLU A 1032 37.13 77.48 -77.64
CA GLU A 1032 37.59 77.80 -79.00
C GLU A 1032 37.68 79.32 -79.22
N ALA A 1033 36.66 80.07 -78.79
CA ALA A 1033 36.66 81.53 -78.86
C ALA A 1033 37.80 82.14 -78.03
N SER A 1034 38.02 81.64 -76.81
CA SER A 1034 39.11 82.08 -75.93
C SER A 1034 40.48 81.71 -76.49
N LEU A 1035 40.63 80.52 -77.09
CA LEU A 1035 41.86 80.07 -77.75
C LEU A 1035 42.19 80.96 -78.96
N ASN A 1036 41.18 81.26 -79.77
CA ASN A 1036 41.31 82.16 -80.92
C ASN A 1036 41.64 83.60 -80.50
N ALA A 1037 41.00 84.11 -79.45
CA ALA A 1037 41.31 85.44 -78.88
C ALA A 1037 42.74 85.49 -78.32
N SER A 1038 43.17 84.43 -77.65
CA SER A 1038 44.53 84.29 -77.10
C SER A 1038 45.58 84.18 -78.20
N SER A 1039 45.29 83.46 -79.28
CA SER A 1039 46.13 83.38 -80.49
C SER A 1039 46.25 84.74 -81.20
N LYS A 1040 45.17 85.53 -81.24
CA LYS A 1040 45.18 86.91 -81.76
C LYS A 1040 46.00 87.85 -80.87
N LEU A 1041 45.86 87.77 -79.54
CA LEU A 1041 46.67 88.56 -78.58
C LEU A 1041 48.18 88.25 -78.69
N LEU A 1042 48.54 86.98 -78.95
CA LEU A 1042 49.93 86.57 -79.20
C LEU A 1042 50.48 87.09 -80.55
N LYS A 1043 49.61 87.44 -81.50
CA LYS A 1043 49.96 87.93 -82.86
C LYS A 1043 49.97 89.47 -82.98
N MET A 1044 49.40 90.23 -82.04
CA MET A 1044 49.40 91.70 -82.12
C MET A 1044 50.83 92.27 -82.02
N SER A 1045 51.25 93.03 -83.03
CA SER A 1045 52.54 93.71 -83.05
C SER A 1045 52.41 95.17 -82.62
N LEU A 1046 53.52 95.83 -82.23
CA LEU A 1046 53.53 97.23 -81.77
C LEU A 1046 52.92 98.22 -82.79
N MET A 1047 52.91 97.87 -84.08
CA MET A 1047 52.36 98.68 -85.16
C MET A 1047 50.83 98.63 -85.28
N ASP A 1048 50.17 97.62 -84.71
CA ASP A 1048 48.71 97.44 -84.85
C ASP A 1048 47.90 98.16 -83.76
N TYR A 1049 48.57 98.68 -82.72
CA TYR A 1049 47.93 99.39 -81.61
C TYR A 1049 48.01 100.92 -81.73
N MET A 1050 48.94 101.43 -82.53
CA MET A 1050 49.05 102.85 -82.86
C MET A 1050 48.11 103.19 -84.01
#